data_AF-V4LKT8-F1
#
_entry.id   AF-V4LKT8-F1
#
_cell.length_a   1.000
_cell.length_b   1.000
_cell.length_c   1.000
_cell.angle_alpha   90.00
_cell.angle_beta   90.00
_cell.angle_gamma   90.00
#
_symmetry.space_group_name_H-M   'P 1'
#
loop_
_entity.id
_entity.type
_entity.pdbx_description
1 polymer ?
#
loop_
_entity_poly.entity_id
_entity_poly.type
_entity_poly.pdbx_seq_one_letter_code
_entity_poly.pdbx_strand_id
1 'polypeptide(L)'
;MMLSASPNTLAKSSLEEMLESLRQKDECDRPRDMPPALPSRPNSRARLPSARRSLPAKFNVCSVIGDQNQNESVASAQPEAETESERKEEGKRKEKDLGVKRNSFGSKKMRTSNSSESPYAAEKEEEEGVKISAAKVSPVENAEEHKPEWNNNVEYFIKKKLRVWCRVANGHWQLGKIQSTSADTSFVMLSTSNVVKVSTEELFPANPDILEGVEDLIQLSYLNEPSVLYNLRVRYSQDVIYSKAGPVLIAVNPFKNVEIYGNDFISAYQKKAVDAPHVYAVADAAYDEMMREEKNQSIIISGESGAGKTETAKFAMQYLAALGGGSCGVEYEILKTTCILEAFGNAKTSRNANSSRFGKLIEIHFSAMGKICGARLETFLLEKSRVVQLFNGERSYHIFYELCAGASLILKERLKLKTASEYTYLNQSDCLTITGVDDAQKFHKLLEAFDIVQIPKEHQERVFALLAAVLWLGNVSFRVIDNENHVEVVADEAVNNAAMLMGCNSEELIVVLSTRKLLAGTDCIAKKLTLRQATDMRDGIAKFIYASLFDWLVEQINIALEVGKSRTGRSINILDIYGFESFKNNSFEQFCINYANERLQQHFNRHLFKLEQEEYEEDGIDWTKVEFEDNQECLDLIEKKPIGLLSLLDEESNFPKATDLTFANKLKQHLKTNSCFKGERGRAFRVNHYAGEVLYDTNGFLEKNRDPLPADLIHLLSSCDCQLLKLFSTKMRDKSQKPLMLSDSTNQTVGTKFKGQLFKLMNKLENTSPHFIRCIKPNSKQLPRVYEEDLVLQQLRCCGVLEVVRISRSGYPTRLTHQEFAGRYGFLLSGKNVCQDPLSVSIAVLKQYDVHPEMYQVGYTKLYLRTGQIGIFEDRRKKVLKGIVGLQKHLRGYLSREYFQNMRNAAFVLQSYVRGENARRIYETKIHVDSVSQASTGELTAVTHLQSAVRGWLARKRLKSMQRQKELLNVTTKSKRKAGRRISEDKDLPLEQFQVQPSAMSDLQKRVLKSEAALAQKEEENTALREQLRQFEERWSEYEMKMKSMEETWQKQMSSLQMSLAAARKSLAAENMTGQAGGRQDTSISPFGYDSEDTTSTGTPGVRTPTTKFTNGNTPELRVRELNGSLNAVNHLAREFDQRRLNFDEDARAIVEVKLGPQATPNGQQQQHPEDEFRRLKLRFETWKKDYKARLRETKARLHRVDGDKSRHRKWWGKRG
;
A
#
# COMPACT_ATOMS: atom_id res chain seq x y z
N MET A 1 32.96 -45.19 29.99
CA MET A 1 33.36 -46.50 29.43
C MET A 1 32.21 -47.07 28.60
N MET A 2 32.47 -48.18 27.92
CA MET A 2 31.60 -48.90 26.98
C MET A 2 30.27 -49.46 27.54
N LEU A 3 29.30 -49.64 26.62
CA LEU A 3 28.39 -50.82 26.45
C LEU A 3 27.47 -51.26 27.63
N SER A 4 26.14 -51.24 27.44
CA SER A 4 25.31 -52.43 27.06
C SER A 4 24.55 -53.09 28.24
N ALA A 5 23.50 -53.92 28.09
CA ALA A 5 22.41 -54.04 27.09
C ALA A 5 21.39 -55.13 27.55
N SER A 6 20.24 -55.23 26.85
CA SER A 6 19.36 -56.43 26.79
C SER A 6 18.58 -56.81 28.08
N PRO A 7 17.63 -57.79 28.03
CA PRO A 7 16.94 -58.47 26.91
C PRO A 7 15.49 -57.89 26.75
N ASN A 8 14.40 -58.50 26.23
CA ASN A 8 14.01 -59.81 25.66
C ASN A 8 12.69 -59.57 24.81
N THR A 9 12.03 -60.44 24.03
CA THR A 9 12.16 -61.88 23.68
C THR A 9 11.80 -62.06 22.17
N LEU A 10 11.04 -63.11 21.75
CA LEU A 10 10.75 -63.45 20.34
C LEU A 10 9.38 -64.11 20.15
N ALA A 11 8.77 -63.93 18.96
CA ALA A 11 7.69 -64.77 18.42
C ALA A 11 7.63 -64.78 16.87
N LYS A 12 8.50 -65.59 16.23
CA LYS A 12 8.59 -65.90 14.77
C LYS A 12 8.94 -64.72 13.82
N SER A 13 9.26 -65.06 12.57
CA SER A 13 10.12 -64.27 11.67
C SER A 13 9.51 -64.01 10.29
N SER A 14 9.45 -62.75 9.86
CA SER A 14 8.97 -62.35 8.53
C SER A 14 9.91 -62.72 7.38
N LEU A 15 11.10 -63.29 7.65
CA LEU A 15 11.95 -63.85 6.59
C LEU A 15 11.28 -65.05 5.89
N GLU A 16 10.44 -65.79 6.61
CA GLU A 16 9.66 -66.90 6.06
C GLU A 16 8.56 -66.38 5.11
N GLU A 17 7.85 -65.29 5.47
CA GLU A 17 6.90 -64.62 4.57
C GLU A 17 7.59 -64.01 3.33
N MET A 18 8.78 -63.43 3.52
CA MET A 18 9.54 -62.79 2.44
C MET A 18 9.98 -63.79 1.36
N LEU A 19 10.32 -65.02 1.74
CA LEU A 19 10.69 -66.09 0.81
C LEU A 19 9.50 -66.67 0.07
N GLU A 20 8.32 -66.75 0.70
CA GLU A 20 7.09 -67.18 0.03
C GLU A 20 6.63 -66.13 -1.00
N SER A 21 6.71 -64.84 -0.66
CA SER A 21 6.43 -63.74 -1.60
C SER A 21 7.41 -63.66 -2.77
N LEU A 22 8.65 -64.15 -2.62
CA LEU A 22 9.65 -64.22 -3.70
C LEU A 22 9.48 -65.43 -4.63
N ARG A 23 8.56 -66.37 -4.32
CA ARG A 23 8.24 -67.51 -5.19
C ARG A 23 7.02 -67.28 -6.08
N GLN A 24 6.29 -66.18 -5.91
CA GLN A 24 5.16 -65.84 -6.77
C GLN A 24 5.51 -64.72 -7.77
N LYS A 25 6.12 -65.14 -8.90
CA LYS A 25 6.17 -64.45 -10.20
C LYS A 25 7.13 -63.25 -10.30
N ASP A 26 8.13 -63.21 -11.18
CA ASP A 26 8.70 -64.21 -12.11
C ASP A 26 7.80 -64.90 -13.15
N GLU A 27 6.62 -64.34 -13.43
CA GLU A 27 5.81 -64.66 -14.61
C GLU A 27 5.23 -63.37 -15.22
N CYS A 28 5.12 -63.34 -16.55
CA CYS A 28 4.73 -62.22 -17.42
C CYS A 28 5.81 -61.12 -17.61
N ASP A 29 6.44 -61.16 -18.78
CA ASP A 29 7.62 -60.37 -19.16
C ASP A 29 7.31 -59.35 -20.29
N ARG A 30 7.95 -58.18 -20.21
CA ARG A 30 8.30 -57.24 -21.32
C ARG A 30 7.20 -56.47 -22.11
N PRO A 31 7.60 -55.40 -22.87
CA PRO A 31 6.76 -54.21 -23.07
C PRO A 31 6.46 -53.85 -24.53
N ARG A 32 5.66 -52.78 -24.75
CA ARG A 32 5.81 -51.89 -25.93
C ARG A 32 5.09 -50.53 -25.84
N ASP A 33 5.66 -49.60 -26.61
CA ASP A 33 5.07 -48.45 -27.33
C ASP A 33 4.47 -47.22 -26.61
N MET A 34 4.52 -46.09 -27.31
CA MET A 34 4.14 -44.74 -26.87
C MET A 34 2.71 -44.36 -27.30
N PRO A 35 2.00 -43.50 -26.55
CA PRO A 35 0.87 -42.75 -27.08
C PRO A 35 1.31 -41.75 -28.17
N PRO A 36 0.45 -41.42 -29.16
CA PRO A 36 0.86 -40.74 -30.39
C PRO A 36 0.87 -39.21 -30.32
N ALA A 37 1.39 -38.59 -31.38
CA ALA A 37 1.34 -37.15 -31.59
C ALA A 37 -0.10 -36.61 -31.79
N LEU A 38 -0.29 -35.32 -31.48
CA LEU A 38 -1.56 -34.61 -31.67
C LEU A 38 -2.03 -34.64 -33.14
N PRO A 39 -3.32 -34.86 -33.42
CA PRO A 39 -3.86 -34.74 -34.77
C PRO A 39 -3.86 -33.28 -35.25
N SER A 40 -3.67 -33.09 -36.55
CA SER A 40 -3.65 -31.78 -37.20
C SER A 40 -5.06 -31.19 -37.39
N ARG A 41 -5.13 -29.87 -37.60
CA ARG A 41 -6.39 -29.13 -37.91
C ARG A 41 -7.18 -29.79 -39.05
N PRO A 42 -8.49 -30.05 -38.87
CA PRO A 42 -9.42 -30.15 -39.98
C PRO A 42 -9.62 -28.77 -40.62
N ASN A 43 -9.38 -28.66 -41.93
CA ASN A 43 -9.85 -27.51 -42.72
C ASN A 43 -11.29 -27.78 -43.17
N SER A 44 -12.28 -27.04 -42.65
CA SER A 44 -13.69 -27.18 -43.05
C SER A 44 -14.25 -25.90 -43.69
N ARG A 45 -14.10 -25.79 -45.02
CA ARG A 45 -14.95 -24.91 -45.84
C ARG A 45 -16.34 -25.55 -46.01
N ALA A 46 -17.33 -25.11 -45.24
CA ALA A 46 -18.76 -25.33 -45.52
C ALA A 46 -19.54 -24.08 -45.03
N ARG A 47 -19.93 -23.15 -45.92
CA ARG A 47 -21.18 -23.14 -46.71
C ARG A 47 -22.45 -23.31 -45.88
N LEU A 48 -23.24 -22.23 -45.88
CA LEU A 48 -24.63 -22.14 -45.41
C LEU A 48 -25.55 -23.19 -46.07
N PRO A 49 -26.46 -23.82 -45.30
CA PRO A 49 -27.70 -24.39 -45.82
C PRO A 49 -28.81 -23.32 -45.89
N SER A 50 -29.62 -23.41 -46.93
CA SER A 50 -30.73 -22.51 -47.27
C SER A 50 -31.93 -22.57 -46.31
N ALA A 51 -32.77 -21.52 -46.34
CA ALA A 51 -34.07 -21.46 -45.68
C ALA A 51 -35.12 -22.45 -46.25
N ARG A 52 -36.30 -22.46 -45.60
CA ARG A 52 -37.55 -23.22 -45.90
C ARG A 52 -37.56 -24.72 -45.54
N ARG A 53 -38.29 -25.04 -44.47
CA ARG A 53 -39.60 -25.72 -44.59
C ARG A 53 -40.46 -25.52 -43.34
N SER A 54 -41.77 -25.51 -43.53
CA SER A 54 -42.80 -25.26 -42.50
C SER A 54 -43.44 -26.56 -42.00
N LEU A 55 -43.91 -26.57 -40.75
CA LEU A 55 -44.90 -27.54 -40.26
C LEU A 55 -46.29 -26.89 -40.15
N PRO A 56 -47.39 -27.64 -40.39
CA PRO A 56 -48.74 -27.10 -40.44
C PRO A 56 -49.45 -27.13 -39.07
N ALA A 57 -50.51 -26.34 -38.94
CA ALA A 57 -51.43 -26.38 -37.81
C ALA A 57 -52.83 -26.86 -38.24
N LYS A 58 -53.43 -27.76 -37.44
CA LYS A 58 -54.87 -27.97 -37.13
C LYS A 58 -55.17 -29.44 -36.83
N PHE A 59 -55.90 -29.71 -35.75
CA PHE A 59 -57.33 -30.02 -35.80
C PHE A 59 -57.96 -29.88 -34.39
N ASN A 60 -59.15 -29.30 -34.30
CA ASN A 60 -60.04 -29.43 -33.13
C ASN A 60 -61.00 -30.62 -33.42
N VAL A 61 -61.69 -31.25 -32.46
CA VAL A 61 -62.93 -30.82 -31.77
C VAL A 61 -63.26 -31.98 -30.79
N CYS A 62 -63.67 -31.76 -29.53
CA CYS A 62 -65.09 -31.72 -29.14
C CYS A 62 -65.33 -31.13 -27.73
N SER A 63 -66.59 -30.79 -27.44
CA SER A 63 -67.09 -30.21 -26.18
C SER A 63 -67.50 -31.32 -25.17
N VAL A 64 -68.00 -31.01 -23.95
CA VAL A 64 -69.43 -30.72 -23.64
C VAL A 64 -69.60 -30.33 -22.14
N ILE A 65 -70.29 -29.21 -21.84
CA ILE A 65 -70.94 -28.80 -20.54
C ILE A 65 -69.98 -28.66 -19.31
N GLY A 66 -70.15 -27.82 -18.28
CA GLY A 66 -71.17 -26.87 -17.78
C GLY A 66 -71.30 -27.03 -16.23
N ASP A 67 -71.78 -26.10 -15.40
CA ASP A 67 -72.31 -24.74 -15.60
C ASP A 67 -72.36 -23.94 -14.24
N GLN A 68 -72.49 -22.60 -14.31
CA GLN A 68 -72.97 -21.63 -13.29
C GLN A 68 -72.32 -21.48 -11.88
N ASN A 69 -72.70 -20.37 -11.21
CA ASN A 69 -72.16 -19.82 -9.94
C ASN A 69 -73.14 -18.75 -9.36
N GLN A 70 -73.00 -18.33 -8.09
CA GLN A 70 -73.85 -17.37 -7.32
C GLN A 70 -75.21 -17.94 -6.82
N ASN A 71 -75.91 -17.44 -5.77
CA ASN A 71 -75.76 -16.23 -4.93
C ASN A 71 -76.42 -16.35 -3.52
N GLU A 72 -76.55 -15.23 -2.77
CA GLU A 72 -77.35 -14.99 -1.51
C GLU A 72 -76.72 -15.37 -0.13
N SER A 73 -77.35 -15.02 1.01
CA SER A 73 -77.08 -13.83 1.89
C SER A 73 -77.50 -14.12 3.37
N VAL A 74 -77.62 -13.26 4.43
CA VAL A 74 -77.74 -11.79 4.67
C VAL A 74 -77.36 -11.39 6.13
N ALA A 75 -77.18 -10.06 6.39
CA ALA A 75 -77.54 -9.27 7.61
C ALA A 75 -76.72 -9.21 8.95
N SER A 76 -76.51 -7.95 9.41
CA SER A 76 -76.41 -7.43 10.82
C SER A 76 -75.16 -7.77 11.67
N ALA A 77 -74.69 -6.97 12.67
CA ALA A 77 -75.17 -5.72 13.29
C ALA A 77 -74.00 -4.79 13.79
N GLN A 78 -74.33 -3.65 14.43
CA GLN A 78 -73.44 -2.62 15.06
C GLN A 78 -73.76 -2.48 16.58
N PRO A 79 -73.21 -1.57 17.44
CA PRO A 79 -72.42 -0.32 17.26
C PRO A 79 -70.88 -0.53 17.40
N GLU A 80 -69.94 0.25 17.99
CA GLU A 80 -69.80 1.46 18.85
C GLU A 80 -68.50 2.22 18.45
N ALA A 81 -68.19 3.52 18.70
CA ALA A 81 -68.66 4.61 19.58
C ALA A 81 -67.89 4.75 20.93
N GLU A 82 -67.30 5.89 21.33
CA GLU A 82 -67.00 7.20 20.69
C GLU A 82 -65.50 7.60 21.01
N THR A 83 -64.93 8.82 21.05
CA THR A 83 -65.27 10.28 20.91
C THR A 83 -63.93 11.00 20.49
N GLU A 84 -63.65 12.32 20.35
CA GLU A 84 -64.34 13.59 20.63
C GLU A 84 -64.01 14.71 19.59
N SER A 85 -63.40 15.85 19.95
CA SER A 85 -63.47 17.13 19.18
C SER A 85 -62.16 17.97 19.14
N GLU A 86 -61.95 18.99 18.29
CA GLU A 86 -62.67 19.51 17.08
C GLU A 86 -61.61 19.93 16.00
N ARG A 87 -61.51 21.09 15.30
CA ARG A 87 -62.24 22.38 15.20
C ARG A 87 -62.16 23.03 13.79
N LYS A 88 -63.21 23.81 13.48
CA LYS A 88 -63.48 24.87 12.45
C LYS A 88 -62.32 25.57 11.69
N GLU A 89 -62.51 26.21 10.51
CA GLU A 89 -63.73 26.57 9.72
C GLU A 89 -63.50 26.79 8.18
N GLU A 90 -64.63 26.87 7.43
CA GLU A 90 -64.93 27.30 6.02
C GLU A 90 -63.85 27.54 4.91
N GLY A 91 -64.15 27.37 3.60
CA GLY A 91 -65.37 26.85 2.95
C GLY A 91 -65.57 27.23 1.44
N LYS A 92 -66.52 26.54 0.77
CA LYS A 92 -67.14 26.77 -0.58
C LYS A 92 -66.20 26.61 -1.82
N ARG A 93 -66.40 25.71 -2.80
CA ARG A 93 -67.56 25.26 -3.66
C ARG A 93 -67.63 25.95 -5.05
N LYS A 94 -67.51 25.15 -6.13
CA LYS A 94 -68.57 24.95 -7.15
C LYS A 94 -68.22 23.88 -8.20
N GLU A 95 -69.24 23.15 -8.67
CA GLU A 95 -69.17 22.14 -9.74
C GLU A 95 -69.81 22.64 -11.05
N LYS A 96 -69.44 22.00 -12.17
CA LYS A 96 -70.30 21.46 -13.27
C LYS A 96 -69.36 20.96 -14.39
N ASP A 97 -69.37 19.72 -14.86
CA ASP A 97 -70.42 18.71 -15.15
C ASP A 97 -71.17 18.93 -16.48
N LEU A 98 -71.59 17.81 -17.10
CA LEU A 98 -72.14 17.58 -18.44
C LEU A 98 -71.12 17.62 -19.61
N GLY A 99 -71.01 16.62 -20.50
CA GLY A 99 -71.49 15.23 -20.43
C GLY A 99 -71.80 14.56 -21.80
N VAL A 100 -72.15 13.27 -21.74
CA VAL A 100 -73.06 12.53 -22.65
C VAL A 100 -72.53 11.91 -23.98
N LYS A 101 -73.01 10.66 -24.21
CA LYS A 101 -72.92 9.73 -25.37
C LYS A 101 -71.56 9.06 -25.62
N ARG A 102 -71.42 7.72 -25.64
CA ARG A 102 -72.20 6.53 -26.13
C ARG A 102 -71.85 6.09 -27.56
N ASN A 103 -71.84 4.75 -27.69
CA ASN A 103 -71.93 3.94 -28.91
C ASN A 103 -70.68 3.90 -29.82
N SER A 104 -70.37 2.83 -30.56
CA SER A 104 -70.50 1.36 -30.42
C SER A 104 -70.32 0.74 -31.81
N PHE A 105 -69.73 -0.46 -31.91
CA PHE A 105 -69.42 -1.17 -33.18
C PHE A 105 -68.35 -0.44 -34.05
N GLY A 106 -67.41 -1.09 -34.72
CA GLY A 106 -66.94 -2.48 -34.61
C GLY A 106 -67.03 -3.33 -35.88
N SER A 107 -66.20 -4.38 -35.94
CA SER A 107 -66.17 -5.46 -36.94
C SER A 107 -65.46 -5.22 -38.28
N LYS A 108 -64.78 -6.28 -38.76
CA LYS A 108 -64.54 -6.67 -40.17
C LYS A 108 -63.54 -5.79 -40.98
N LYS A 109 -62.73 -6.34 -41.89
CA LYS A 109 -62.35 -7.76 -42.19
C LYS A 109 -61.08 -7.81 -43.06
N MET A 110 -60.44 -9.00 -43.11
CA MET A 110 -60.00 -9.76 -44.31
C MET A 110 -60.01 -9.02 -45.68
N ARG A 111 -59.07 -9.21 -46.63
CA ARG A 111 -58.23 -10.41 -46.89
C ARG A 111 -57.17 -10.25 -48.02
N THR A 112 -56.10 -11.07 -47.96
CA THR A 112 -55.33 -11.74 -49.07
C THR A 112 -54.52 -10.97 -50.14
N SER A 113 -53.58 -11.74 -50.73
CA SER A 113 -52.76 -11.50 -51.95
C SER A 113 -51.54 -10.59 -51.72
N ASN A 114 -50.28 -10.97 -51.99
CA ASN A 114 -49.65 -11.53 -53.21
C ASN A 114 -49.57 -10.49 -54.35
N SER A 115 -48.42 -10.27 -55.03
CA SER A 115 -47.06 -10.83 -54.86
C SER A 115 -46.00 -10.01 -55.64
N SER A 116 -44.71 -10.35 -55.45
CA SER A 116 -43.61 -10.26 -56.44
C SER A 116 -43.30 -8.94 -57.17
N GLU A 117 -42.13 -8.37 -56.81
CA GLU A 117 -41.03 -7.91 -57.69
C GLU A 117 -41.21 -6.78 -58.74
N SER A 118 -40.25 -5.84 -58.72
CA SER A 118 -39.61 -5.08 -59.84
C SER A 118 -40.45 -4.52 -61.01
N PRO A 119 -40.24 -3.25 -61.43
CA PRO A 119 -38.99 -2.90 -62.13
C PRO A 119 -38.42 -1.46 -61.94
N TYR A 120 -37.27 -1.21 -62.56
CA TYR A 120 -36.64 0.11 -62.81
C TYR A 120 -37.17 0.78 -64.11
N ALA A 121 -37.19 2.12 -64.16
CA ALA A 121 -37.17 3.02 -65.33
C ALA A 121 -37.16 4.49 -64.83
N ALA A 122 -36.61 5.53 -65.46
CA ALA A 122 -35.74 5.74 -66.63
C ALA A 122 -34.86 7.00 -66.28
N GLU A 123 -33.58 7.16 -66.62
CA GLU A 123 -32.89 7.24 -67.94
C GLU A 123 -33.21 8.48 -68.81
N LYS A 124 -32.14 9.12 -69.31
CA LYS A 124 -32.04 9.88 -70.56
C LYS A 124 -30.57 10.01 -71.02
N GLU A 125 -30.35 9.97 -72.32
CA GLU A 125 -29.05 9.85 -73.04
C GLU A 125 -28.54 11.21 -73.60
N GLU A 126 -27.36 11.39 -74.21
CA GLU A 126 -26.24 10.43 -74.50
C GLU A 126 -24.85 10.89 -73.95
N GLU A 127 -23.77 11.31 -74.66
CA GLU A 127 -23.46 11.63 -76.09
C GLU A 127 -21.94 11.43 -76.39
N GLU A 128 -21.50 11.52 -77.66
CA GLU A 128 -20.14 11.13 -78.13
C GLU A 128 -18.99 12.12 -77.79
N GLY A 129 -17.70 11.73 -77.75
CA GLY A 129 -17.10 10.38 -77.87
C GLY A 129 -15.56 10.34 -78.09
N VAL A 130 -15.05 9.17 -78.54
CA VAL A 130 -13.72 8.90 -79.19
C VAL A 130 -12.44 8.61 -78.33
N LYS A 131 -12.09 7.30 -78.29
CA LYS A 131 -10.73 6.63 -78.28
C LYS A 131 -9.73 6.70 -77.09
N ILE A 132 -9.70 5.60 -76.31
CA ILE A 132 -8.57 4.66 -76.05
C ILE A 132 -7.16 5.22 -75.71
N SER A 133 -6.62 4.92 -74.50
CA SER A 133 -5.41 4.06 -74.34
C SER A 133 -4.99 3.68 -72.89
N ALA A 134 -4.26 2.56 -72.82
CA ALA A 134 -3.77 1.74 -71.71
C ALA A 134 -3.22 2.35 -70.39
N ALA A 135 -3.71 1.77 -69.28
CA ALA A 135 -2.95 1.15 -68.15
C ALA A 135 -1.92 1.93 -67.30
N LYS A 136 -2.13 1.93 -65.97
CA LYS A 136 -1.29 1.16 -65.02
C LYS A 136 -1.85 1.00 -63.59
N VAL A 137 -1.39 -0.07 -62.96
CA VAL A 137 -1.50 -0.54 -61.55
C VAL A 137 -0.09 -0.32 -60.94
N SER A 138 0.19 -0.02 -59.65
CA SER A 138 -0.60 0.02 -58.40
C SER A 138 -0.16 1.16 -57.42
N PRO A 139 0.27 0.97 -56.13
CA PRO A 139 -0.54 1.44 -54.99
C PRO A 139 0.21 2.32 -53.96
N VAL A 140 -0.54 3.07 -53.14
CA VAL A 140 -0.06 3.59 -51.83
C VAL A 140 -1.21 3.56 -50.82
N GLU A 141 -0.93 3.06 -49.62
CA GLU A 141 -1.84 3.06 -48.47
C GLU A 141 -1.83 4.45 -47.78
N ASN A 142 -2.92 4.84 -47.12
CA ASN A 142 -2.86 5.88 -46.08
C ASN A 142 -3.95 5.64 -45.03
N ALA A 143 -3.67 6.06 -43.79
CA ALA A 143 -4.50 5.79 -42.64
C ALA A 143 -5.80 6.62 -42.62
N GLU A 144 -6.87 6.04 -42.10
CA GLU A 144 -8.08 6.78 -41.73
C GLU A 144 -7.87 7.40 -40.34
N GLU A 145 -7.78 8.74 -40.28
CA GLU A 145 -7.82 9.47 -39.01
C GLU A 145 -9.23 9.38 -38.40
N HIS A 146 -9.33 8.97 -37.14
CA HIS A 146 -10.59 8.89 -36.41
C HIS A 146 -11.25 10.28 -36.23
N LYS A 147 -12.23 10.60 -37.07
CA LYS A 147 -13.13 11.74 -36.85
C LYS A 147 -14.13 11.42 -35.72
N PRO A 148 -14.39 12.35 -34.78
CA PRO A 148 -15.28 12.09 -33.65
C PRO A 148 -16.75 12.01 -34.07
N GLU A 149 -17.53 11.15 -33.40
CA GLU A 149 -18.95 10.86 -33.67
C GLU A 149 -19.92 12.04 -33.42
N TRP A 150 -19.41 13.21 -33.03
CA TRP A 150 -20.19 14.34 -32.55
C TRP A 150 -21.14 14.94 -33.61
N ASN A 151 -20.68 15.08 -34.86
CA ASN A 151 -21.45 15.75 -35.92
C ASN A 151 -22.79 15.05 -36.22
N ASN A 152 -22.90 13.73 -36.00
CA ASN A 152 -24.15 12.98 -36.19
C ASN A 152 -25.18 13.21 -35.06
N ASN A 153 -24.77 13.77 -33.92
CA ASN A 153 -25.59 13.88 -32.72
C ASN A 153 -26.23 15.27 -32.53
N VAL A 154 -25.73 16.33 -33.18
CA VAL A 154 -26.21 17.72 -32.95
C VAL A 154 -27.72 17.87 -33.18
N GLU A 155 -28.26 17.20 -34.22
CA GLU A 155 -29.69 17.22 -34.53
C GLU A 155 -30.56 16.60 -33.42
N TYR A 156 -30.03 15.61 -32.67
CA TYR A 156 -30.70 15.02 -31.51
C TYR A 156 -30.77 16.02 -30.33
N PHE A 157 -29.68 16.73 -30.05
CA PHE A 157 -29.65 17.75 -28.98
C PHE A 157 -30.65 18.88 -29.25
N ILE A 158 -30.79 19.32 -30.50
CA ILE A 158 -31.82 20.28 -30.95
C ILE A 158 -33.22 19.70 -30.75
N LYS A 159 -33.51 18.51 -31.33
CA LYS A 159 -34.84 17.86 -31.24
C LYS A 159 -35.27 17.58 -29.80
N LYS A 160 -34.34 17.38 -28.86
CA LYS A 160 -34.60 17.15 -27.43
C LYS A 160 -34.51 18.40 -26.55
N LYS A 161 -34.16 19.58 -27.10
CA LYS A 161 -33.96 20.86 -26.35
C LYS A 161 -32.99 20.73 -25.16
N LEU A 162 -31.97 19.88 -25.30
CA LEU A 162 -31.02 19.57 -24.24
C LEU A 162 -30.08 20.75 -23.94
N ARG A 163 -29.54 20.78 -22.71
CA ARG A 163 -28.53 21.76 -22.29
C ARG A 163 -27.19 21.44 -22.97
N VAL A 164 -26.47 22.47 -23.39
CA VAL A 164 -25.08 22.37 -23.88
C VAL A 164 -24.19 23.37 -23.16
N TRP A 165 -22.93 23.00 -23.02
CA TRP A 165 -21.84 23.91 -22.75
C TRP A 165 -21.41 24.57 -24.04
N CYS A 166 -21.21 25.88 -24.01
CA CYS A 166 -20.62 26.64 -25.11
C CYS A 166 -19.53 27.57 -24.56
N ARG A 167 -18.50 27.80 -25.36
CA ARG A 167 -17.47 28.80 -25.04
C ARG A 167 -17.94 30.18 -25.49
N VAL A 168 -17.80 31.17 -24.62
CA VAL A 168 -18.15 32.57 -24.93
C VAL A 168 -16.86 33.32 -25.30
N ALA A 169 -16.94 34.43 -26.04
CA ALA A 169 -15.79 35.24 -26.46
C ALA A 169 -14.86 35.69 -25.30
N ASN A 170 -15.35 35.66 -24.07
CA ASN A 170 -14.62 35.89 -22.83
C ASN A 170 -13.63 34.76 -22.45
N GLY A 171 -13.64 33.62 -23.16
CA GLY A 171 -12.86 32.42 -22.87
C GLY A 171 -13.55 31.40 -21.95
N HIS A 172 -14.48 31.85 -21.10
CA HIS A 172 -15.20 31.01 -20.13
C HIS A 172 -16.30 30.13 -20.75
N TRP A 173 -16.67 29.08 -20.03
CA TRP A 173 -17.75 28.14 -20.38
C TRP A 173 -19.09 28.59 -19.79
N GLN A 174 -20.18 28.49 -20.56
CA GLN A 174 -21.53 28.78 -20.07
C GLN A 174 -22.55 27.75 -20.54
N LEU A 175 -23.58 27.54 -19.71
CA LEU A 175 -24.76 26.74 -20.05
C LEU A 175 -25.68 27.51 -20.99
N GLY A 176 -26.11 26.84 -22.06
CA GLY A 176 -27.15 27.31 -22.96
C GLY A 176 -27.96 26.19 -23.58
N LYS A 177 -28.82 26.55 -24.53
CA LYS A 177 -29.64 25.64 -25.33
C LYS A 177 -29.48 26.01 -26.80
N ILE A 178 -29.23 25.03 -27.67
CA ILE A 178 -29.14 25.27 -29.11
C ILE A 178 -30.53 25.67 -29.62
N GLN A 179 -30.62 26.79 -30.33
CA GLN A 179 -31.83 27.19 -31.06
C GLN A 179 -31.80 26.69 -32.51
N SER A 180 -30.66 26.86 -33.18
CA SER A 180 -30.44 26.44 -34.56
C SER A 180 -28.96 26.19 -34.82
N THR A 181 -28.68 25.36 -35.84
CA THR A 181 -27.33 25.05 -36.30
C THR A 181 -27.25 25.26 -37.82
N SER A 182 -26.19 25.95 -38.24
CA SER A 182 -25.66 25.94 -39.60
C SER A 182 -24.40 25.08 -39.61
N ALA A 183 -23.96 24.56 -40.76
CA ALA A 183 -22.90 23.54 -40.88
C ALA A 183 -21.76 23.68 -39.83
N ASP A 184 -21.07 24.82 -39.83
CA ASP A 184 -19.90 25.04 -38.96
C ASP A 184 -20.22 25.84 -37.68
N THR A 185 -21.41 26.43 -37.56
CA THR A 185 -21.74 27.34 -36.43
C THR A 185 -23.17 27.23 -35.94
N SER A 186 -23.35 27.23 -34.62
CA SER A 186 -24.66 27.14 -33.97
C SER A 186 -24.99 28.40 -33.18
N PHE A 187 -26.30 28.69 -33.07
CA PHE A 187 -26.85 29.76 -32.26
C PHE A 187 -27.34 29.17 -30.93
N VAL A 188 -26.67 29.56 -29.84
CA VAL A 188 -26.94 29.07 -28.48
C VAL A 188 -27.57 30.19 -27.66
N MET A 189 -28.75 29.94 -27.10
CA MET A 189 -29.37 30.80 -26.10
C MET A 189 -28.79 30.47 -24.73
N LEU A 190 -28.07 31.43 -24.14
CA LEU A 190 -27.51 31.34 -22.80
C LEU A 190 -28.60 31.37 -21.72
N SER A 191 -28.27 30.94 -20.50
CA SER A 191 -29.11 31.12 -19.31
C SER A 191 -29.48 32.59 -19.02
N THR A 192 -28.67 33.55 -19.49
CA THR A 192 -28.92 35.00 -19.44
C THR A 192 -29.87 35.50 -20.53
N SER A 193 -30.50 34.61 -21.31
CA SER A 193 -31.38 34.91 -22.46
C SER A 193 -30.71 35.56 -23.68
N ASN A 194 -29.42 35.91 -23.61
CA ASN A 194 -28.63 36.33 -24.75
C ASN A 194 -28.38 35.17 -25.72
N VAL A 195 -28.44 35.41 -27.02
CA VAL A 195 -28.10 34.43 -28.06
C VAL A 195 -26.68 34.70 -28.58
N VAL A 196 -25.82 33.68 -28.57
CA VAL A 196 -24.43 33.75 -29.02
C VAL A 196 -24.22 32.79 -30.19
N LYS A 197 -23.47 33.23 -31.20
CA LYS A 197 -23.00 32.38 -32.30
C LYS A 197 -21.66 31.74 -31.91
N VAL A 198 -21.59 30.42 -31.93
CA VAL A 198 -20.44 29.63 -31.47
C VAL A 198 -20.06 28.58 -32.54
N SER A 199 -18.78 28.20 -32.63
CA SER A 199 -18.36 27.07 -33.48
C SER A 199 -19.05 25.79 -33.01
N THR A 200 -19.49 24.92 -33.94
CA THR A 200 -20.08 23.63 -33.58
C THR A 200 -19.07 22.69 -32.87
N GLU A 201 -17.77 22.95 -33.02
CA GLU A 201 -16.68 22.26 -32.33
C GLU A 201 -16.48 22.70 -30.87
N GLU A 202 -16.88 23.93 -30.50
CA GLU A 202 -16.81 24.45 -29.13
C GLU A 202 -18.10 24.20 -28.32
N LEU A 203 -18.87 23.17 -28.71
CA LEU A 203 -20.10 22.75 -28.05
C LEU A 203 -19.93 21.37 -27.42
N PHE A 204 -20.17 21.28 -26.12
CA PHE A 204 -20.17 20.00 -25.40
C PHE A 204 -21.53 19.73 -24.77
N PRO A 205 -21.96 18.45 -24.66
CA PRO A 205 -23.23 18.13 -24.03
C PRO A 205 -23.16 18.39 -22.52
N ALA A 206 -24.16 19.08 -21.95
CA ALA A 206 -24.21 19.33 -20.52
C ALA A 206 -25.02 18.24 -19.79
N ASN A 207 -24.58 17.89 -18.58
CA ASN A 207 -25.28 16.89 -17.77
C ASN A 207 -26.68 17.38 -17.33
N PRO A 208 -27.65 16.47 -17.07
CA PRO A 208 -28.95 16.84 -16.50
C PRO A 208 -28.81 17.41 -15.09
N ASP A 209 -29.77 18.24 -14.66
CA ASP A 209 -29.78 18.92 -13.35
C ASP A 209 -29.69 17.95 -12.15
N ILE A 210 -30.15 16.70 -12.31
CA ILE A 210 -30.08 15.65 -11.28
C ILE A 210 -28.65 15.10 -11.03
N LEU A 211 -27.68 15.47 -11.89
CA LEU A 211 -26.26 15.13 -11.74
C LEU A 211 -25.40 16.36 -11.41
N GLU A 212 -26.00 17.43 -10.89
CA GLU A 212 -25.26 18.58 -10.37
C GLU A 212 -24.80 18.30 -8.93
N GLY A 213 -23.50 18.45 -8.67
CA GLY A 213 -22.91 18.26 -7.35
C GLY A 213 -22.55 16.81 -7.00
N VAL A 214 -22.44 15.88 -7.97
CA VAL A 214 -22.13 14.46 -7.72
C VAL A 214 -20.83 14.26 -6.94
N GLU A 215 -20.84 13.26 -6.06
CA GLU A 215 -19.72 12.94 -5.16
C GLU A 215 -18.52 12.31 -5.86
N ASP A 216 -18.74 11.55 -6.93
CA ASP A 216 -17.69 10.96 -7.76
C ASP A 216 -17.88 11.34 -9.23
N LEU A 217 -16.84 11.91 -9.84
CA LEU A 217 -16.87 12.38 -11.23
C LEU A 217 -17.12 11.27 -12.26
N ILE A 218 -16.87 9.99 -11.93
CA ILE A 218 -17.20 8.87 -12.84
C ILE A 218 -18.71 8.69 -13.05
N GLN A 219 -19.55 9.29 -12.18
CA GLN A 219 -21.02 9.23 -12.26
C GLN A 219 -21.60 10.22 -13.29
N LEU A 220 -20.78 11.12 -13.85
CA LEU A 220 -21.20 12.05 -14.90
C LEU A 220 -21.50 11.29 -16.21
N SER A 221 -22.71 11.48 -16.75
CA SER A 221 -23.12 10.90 -18.04
C SER A 221 -22.27 11.46 -19.18
N TYR A 222 -22.09 12.78 -19.21
CA TYR A 222 -21.21 13.46 -20.15
C TYR A 222 -19.94 13.89 -19.43
N LEU A 223 -18.85 13.15 -19.65
CA LEU A 223 -17.53 13.46 -19.12
C LEU A 223 -16.80 14.41 -20.07
N ASN A 224 -16.92 15.71 -19.79
CA ASN A 224 -16.20 16.78 -20.49
C ASN A 224 -15.71 17.83 -19.48
N GLU A 225 -14.69 18.60 -19.89
CA GLU A 225 -14.04 19.61 -19.05
C GLU A 225 -15.01 20.57 -18.35
N PRO A 226 -15.94 21.25 -19.05
CA PRO A 226 -16.85 22.18 -18.39
C PRO A 226 -17.80 21.50 -17.40
N SER A 227 -18.23 20.25 -17.63
CA SER A 227 -19.04 19.51 -16.66
C SER A 227 -18.28 19.18 -15.38
N VAL A 228 -17.01 18.78 -15.48
CA VAL A 228 -16.16 18.52 -14.30
C VAL A 228 -15.90 19.82 -13.53
N LEU A 229 -15.54 20.88 -14.25
CA LEU A 229 -15.25 22.20 -13.69
C LEU A 229 -16.48 22.79 -12.97
N TYR A 230 -17.67 22.67 -13.57
CA TYR A 230 -18.93 23.08 -12.98
C TYR A 230 -19.32 22.25 -11.76
N ASN A 231 -19.16 20.92 -11.80
CA ASN A 231 -19.46 20.05 -10.66
C ASN A 231 -18.63 20.43 -9.41
N LEU A 232 -17.33 20.65 -9.61
CA LEU A 232 -16.43 21.11 -8.55
C LEU A 232 -16.77 22.54 -8.08
N ARG A 233 -17.14 23.45 -8.99
CA ARG A 233 -17.60 24.81 -8.65
C ARG A 233 -18.88 24.81 -7.80
N VAL A 234 -19.86 23.97 -8.14
CA VAL A 234 -21.11 23.82 -7.38
C VAL A 234 -20.83 23.28 -5.97
N ARG A 235 -20.07 22.17 -5.84
CA ARG A 235 -19.72 21.59 -4.53
C ARG A 235 -18.92 22.58 -3.68
N TYR A 236 -17.94 23.27 -4.27
CA TYR A 236 -17.17 24.32 -3.59
C TYR A 236 -18.05 25.48 -3.08
N SER A 237 -19.08 25.90 -3.85
CA SER A 237 -20.01 26.94 -3.44
C SER A 237 -20.92 26.54 -2.25
N GLN A 238 -21.04 25.24 -2.00
CA GLN A 238 -21.77 24.63 -0.88
C GLN A 238 -20.83 24.26 0.29
N ASP A 239 -19.57 24.72 0.26
CA ASP A 239 -18.50 24.36 1.19
C ASP A 239 -18.12 22.86 1.21
N VAL A 240 -18.57 22.07 0.22
CA VAL A 240 -18.24 20.65 0.04
C VAL A 240 -16.93 20.54 -0.75
N ILE A 241 -15.80 20.57 -0.02
CA ILE A 241 -14.46 20.71 -0.64
C ILE A 241 -13.86 19.43 -1.23
N TYR A 242 -14.39 18.26 -0.89
CA TYR A 242 -13.87 16.95 -1.30
C TYR A 242 -14.76 16.29 -2.36
N SER A 243 -14.14 15.63 -3.35
CA SER A 243 -14.85 14.84 -4.39
C SER A 243 -14.00 13.63 -4.80
N LYS A 244 -14.63 12.48 -5.08
CA LYS A 244 -13.97 11.30 -5.67
C LYS A 244 -13.81 11.50 -7.20
N ALA A 245 -12.79 10.89 -7.76
CA ALA A 245 -12.49 10.83 -9.18
C ALA A 245 -12.01 9.40 -9.49
N GLY A 246 -12.93 8.44 -9.37
CA GLY A 246 -12.57 7.03 -9.25
C GLY A 246 -11.66 6.81 -8.01
N PRO A 247 -10.46 6.23 -8.17
CA PRO A 247 -9.55 5.96 -7.05
C PRO A 247 -8.86 7.21 -6.46
N VAL A 248 -9.02 8.39 -7.07
CA VAL A 248 -8.34 9.63 -6.64
C VAL A 248 -9.29 10.53 -5.85
N LEU A 249 -8.82 11.08 -4.72
CA LEU A 249 -9.54 12.14 -3.99
C LEU A 249 -9.11 13.52 -4.47
N ILE A 250 -10.06 14.36 -4.89
CA ILE A 250 -9.86 15.79 -5.14
C ILE A 250 -10.18 16.57 -3.86
N ALA A 251 -9.34 17.54 -3.51
CA ALA A 251 -9.53 18.47 -2.39
C ALA A 251 -9.35 19.92 -2.85
N VAL A 252 -10.40 20.74 -2.79
CA VAL A 252 -10.37 22.15 -3.23
C VAL A 252 -10.21 23.09 -2.03
N ASN A 253 -9.11 23.86 -1.94
CA ASN A 253 -8.80 24.64 -0.74
C ASN A 253 -9.88 25.71 -0.42
N PRO A 254 -10.61 25.64 0.72
CA PRO A 254 -11.64 26.62 1.06
C PRO A 254 -11.09 28.03 1.40
N PHE A 255 -9.81 28.17 1.75
CA PHE A 255 -9.23 29.39 2.34
C PHE A 255 -9.97 29.92 3.59
N LYS A 256 -10.68 29.04 4.29
CA LYS A 256 -11.34 29.26 5.58
C LYS A 256 -11.51 27.93 6.32
N ASN A 257 -11.90 27.98 7.59
CA ASN A 257 -12.33 26.80 8.33
C ASN A 257 -13.69 26.30 7.79
N VAL A 258 -13.89 24.98 7.83
CA VAL A 258 -15.12 24.28 7.42
C VAL A 258 -15.42 23.18 8.45
N GLU A 259 -16.67 23.02 8.85
CA GLU A 259 -17.12 22.14 9.94
C GLU A 259 -17.29 20.68 9.49
N ILE A 260 -16.23 20.10 8.91
CA ILE A 260 -16.15 18.70 8.43
C ILE A 260 -15.07 17.86 9.15
N TYR A 261 -14.38 18.47 10.12
CA TYR A 261 -13.29 17.87 10.87
C TYR A 261 -13.64 17.80 12.36
N GLY A 262 -13.14 16.78 13.07
CA GLY A 262 -13.34 16.61 14.50
C GLY A 262 -13.74 15.20 14.91
N ASN A 263 -13.79 14.95 16.22
CA ASN A 263 -13.96 13.61 16.81
C ASN A 263 -15.26 12.90 16.40
N ASP A 264 -16.33 13.66 16.15
CA ASP A 264 -17.61 13.10 15.69
C ASP A 264 -17.52 12.58 14.25
N PHE A 265 -16.89 13.33 13.35
CA PHE A 265 -16.61 12.90 11.99
C PHE A 265 -15.65 11.71 11.96
N ILE A 266 -14.57 11.75 12.75
CA ILE A 266 -13.64 10.61 12.91
C ILE A 266 -14.42 9.36 13.35
N SER A 267 -15.28 9.50 14.36
CA SER A 267 -16.14 8.41 14.86
C SER A 267 -17.16 7.91 13.83
N ALA A 268 -17.67 8.78 12.96
CA ALA A 268 -18.64 8.43 11.93
C ALA A 268 -18.01 7.64 10.77
N TYR A 269 -16.82 8.04 10.30
CA TYR A 269 -16.05 7.30 9.30
C TYR A 269 -15.55 5.96 9.86
N GLN A 270 -15.00 5.92 11.08
CA GLN A 270 -14.55 4.67 11.73
C GLN A 270 -15.69 3.64 11.89
N LYS A 271 -16.91 4.10 12.16
CA LYS A 271 -18.11 3.23 12.25
C LYS A 271 -18.74 2.94 10.88
N LYS A 272 -18.17 3.48 9.81
CA LYS A 272 -18.65 3.44 8.42
C LYS A 272 -20.13 3.84 8.32
N ALA A 273 -20.51 4.86 9.09
CA ALA A 273 -21.84 5.47 9.09
C ALA A 273 -21.99 6.54 7.98
N VAL A 274 -20.87 6.97 7.38
CA VAL A 274 -20.76 7.93 6.28
C VAL A 274 -19.73 7.40 5.28
N ASP A 275 -20.01 7.50 3.97
CA ASP A 275 -19.13 7.09 2.85
C ASP A 275 -18.89 8.25 1.83
N ALA A 276 -19.25 9.46 2.24
CA ALA A 276 -19.02 10.67 1.44
C ALA A 276 -17.50 10.88 1.21
N PRO A 277 -17.09 11.52 0.09
CA PRO A 277 -15.69 11.85 -0.18
C PRO A 277 -15.06 12.66 0.97
N HIS A 278 -14.02 12.11 1.60
CA HIS A 278 -13.26 12.81 2.65
C HIS A 278 -11.84 12.26 2.78
N VAL A 279 -10.92 13.08 3.29
CA VAL A 279 -9.55 12.63 3.61
C VAL A 279 -9.54 11.49 4.66
N TYR A 280 -10.51 11.51 5.58
CA TYR A 280 -10.69 10.42 6.56
C TYR A 280 -11.07 9.10 5.89
N ALA A 281 -11.90 9.10 4.84
CA ALA A 281 -12.27 7.88 4.11
C ALA A 281 -11.07 7.25 3.38
N VAL A 282 -10.13 8.06 2.88
CA VAL A 282 -8.89 7.57 2.26
C VAL A 282 -7.94 6.99 3.33
N ALA A 283 -7.79 7.66 4.47
CA ALA A 283 -6.98 7.15 5.58
C ALA A 283 -7.57 5.87 6.20
N ASP A 284 -8.90 5.75 6.24
CA ASP A 284 -9.62 4.55 6.68
C ASP A 284 -9.43 3.38 5.71
N ALA A 285 -9.56 3.62 4.40
CA ALA A 285 -9.32 2.62 3.36
C ALA A 285 -7.88 2.07 3.42
N ALA A 286 -6.88 2.95 3.50
CA ALA A 286 -5.48 2.56 3.65
C ALA A 286 -5.25 1.75 4.94
N TYR A 287 -5.82 2.15 6.08
CA TYR A 287 -5.71 1.40 7.33
C TYR A 287 -6.34 0.01 7.24
N ASP A 288 -7.56 -0.10 6.70
CA ASP A 288 -8.25 -1.38 6.48
C ASP A 288 -7.52 -2.28 5.46
N GLU A 289 -6.87 -1.70 4.44
CA GLU A 289 -6.03 -2.44 3.48
C GLU A 289 -4.76 -2.98 4.11
N MET A 290 -4.03 -2.16 4.86
CA MET A 290 -2.85 -2.58 5.62
C MET A 290 -3.19 -3.73 6.60
N MET A 291 -4.33 -3.63 7.30
CA MET A 291 -4.74 -4.62 8.28
C MET A 291 -5.36 -5.89 7.67
N ARG A 292 -5.84 -5.84 6.42
CA ARG A 292 -6.45 -6.98 5.70
C ARG A 292 -5.46 -7.75 4.84
N GLU A 293 -4.57 -7.06 4.16
CA GLU A 293 -3.67 -7.64 3.14
C GLU A 293 -2.21 -7.72 3.60
N GLU A 294 -1.90 -7.19 4.78
CA GLU A 294 -0.56 -7.10 5.39
C GLU A 294 0.48 -6.35 4.53
N LYS A 295 0.03 -5.64 3.49
CA LYS A 295 0.85 -4.78 2.62
C LYS A 295 0.96 -3.37 3.18
N ASN A 296 2.15 -2.79 3.03
CA ASN A 296 2.37 -1.38 3.34
C ASN A 296 1.65 -0.46 2.37
N GLN A 297 1.29 0.73 2.85
CA GLN A 297 0.44 1.69 2.14
C GLN A 297 1.17 3.02 1.99
N SER A 298 0.81 3.81 0.99
CA SER A 298 1.19 5.22 0.92
C SER A 298 0.01 6.12 0.62
N ILE A 299 -0.01 7.32 1.21
CA ILE A 299 -0.97 8.39 0.92
C ILE A 299 -0.17 9.53 0.31
N ILE A 300 -0.31 9.72 -1.01
CA ILE A 300 0.48 10.64 -1.82
C ILE A 300 -0.34 11.90 -2.09
N ILE A 301 0.08 13.02 -1.48
CA ILE A 301 -0.65 14.29 -1.52
C ILE A 301 0.11 15.28 -2.43
N SER A 302 -0.54 15.73 -3.50
CA SER A 302 0.08 16.53 -4.57
C SER A 302 -0.83 17.67 -5.06
N GLY A 303 -0.28 18.61 -5.84
CA GLY A 303 -0.96 19.85 -6.25
C GLY A 303 -0.09 21.10 -6.09
N GLU A 304 -0.58 22.27 -6.52
CA GLU A 304 0.19 23.53 -6.52
C GLU A 304 0.58 24.06 -5.13
N SER A 305 1.48 25.05 -5.10
CA SER A 305 1.79 25.80 -3.88
C SER A 305 0.58 26.62 -3.41
N GLY A 306 0.23 26.50 -2.13
CA GLY A 306 -1.00 27.08 -1.55
C GLY A 306 -2.28 26.26 -1.76
N ALA A 307 -2.23 25.08 -2.40
CA ALA A 307 -3.40 24.24 -2.64
C ALA A 307 -3.92 23.44 -1.41
N GLY A 308 -3.28 23.54 -0.24
CA GLY A 308 -3.76 22.89 1.00
C GLY A 308 -3.21 21.48 1.29
N LYS A 309 -2.13 21.06 0.60
CA LYS A 309 -1.48 19.75 0.79
C LYS A 309 -1.14 19.44 2.25
N THR A 310 -0.38 20.33 2.90
CA THR A 310 0.08 20.15 4.28
C THR A 310 -1.05 20.11 5.32
N GLU A 311 -2.14 20.84 5.10
CA GLU A 311 -3.34 20.73 5.97
C GLU A 311 -4.06 19.39 5.74
N THR A 312 -4.19 18.96 4.49
CA THR A 312 -4.74 17.63 4.15
C THR A 312 -3.90 16.51 4.77
N ALA A 313 -2.57 16.64 4.78
CA ALA A 313 -1.66 15.73 5.46
C ALA A 313 -1.88 15.70 6.98
N LYS A 314 -2.09 16.85 7.63
CA LYS A 314 -2.45 16.92 9.07
C LYS A 314 -3.76 16.19 9.35
N PHE A 315 -4.80 16.39 8.56
CA PHE A 315 -6.08 15.71 8.75
C PHE A 315 -5.98 14.20 8.55
N ALA A 316 -5.19 13.72 7.58
CA ALA A 316 -4.88 12.30 7.43
C ALA A 316 -4.14 11.73 8.66
N MET A 317 -3.11 12.43 9.16
CA MET A 317 -2.40 12.03 10.39
C MET A 317 -3.31 12.02 11.62
N GLN A 318 -4.19 13.00 11.80
CA GLN A 318 -5.14 13.06 12.91
C GLN A 318 -6.10 11.86 12.92
N TYR A 319 -6.55 11.42 11.74
CA TYR A 319 -7.40 10.24 11.62
C TYR A 319 -6.66 8.94 12.00
N LEU A 320 -5.44 8.75 11.45
CA LEU A 320 -4.62 7.59 11.78
C LEU A 320 -4.19 7.58 13.26
N ALA A 321 -3.91 8.74 13.86
CA ALA A 321 -3.66 8.89 15.28
C ALA A 321 -4.87 8.46 16.13
N ALA A 322 -6.09 8.80 15.73
CA ALA A 322 -7.31 8.41 16.44
C ALA A 322 -7.63 6.91 16.31
N LEU A 323 -7.40 6.28 15.16
CA LEU A 323 -7.52 4.83 14.98
C LEU A 323 -6.44 4.06 15.77
N GLY A 324 -5.19 4.45 15.53
CA GLY A 324 -3.98 3.83 16.07
C GLY A 324 -3.75 4.13 17.56
N GLY A 325 -4.52 5.04 18.15
CA GLY A 325 -4.36 5.54 19.52
C GLY A 325 -4.38 4.46 20.60
N GLY A 326 -3.29 4.34 21.34
CA GLY A 326 -3.17 3.62 22.60
C GLY A 326 -2.88 4.58 23.76
N SER A 327 -2.54 4.02 24.93
CA SER A 327 -2.14 4.80 26.11
C SER A 327 -0.65 5.20 26.08
N CYS A 328 -0.09 5.46 24.89
CA CYS A 328 1.36 5.60 24.67
C CYS A 328 1.81 7.06 24.43
N GLY A 329 0.94 7.93 23.93
CA GLY A 329 1.21 9.37 23.76
C GLY A 329 1.97 9.74 22.48
N VAL A 330 2.68 8.78 21.87
CA VAL A 330 3.41 8.90 20.58
C VAL A 330 2.54 9.53 19.48
N GLU A 331 1.23 9.29 19.50
CA GLU A 331 0.28 9.83 18.52
C GLU A 331 0.18 11.37 18.59
N TYR A 332 0.33 11.95 19.78
CA TYR A 332 0.36 13.39 20.02
C TYR A 332 1.74 13.99 19.68
N GLU A 333 2.81 13.25 19.95
CA GLU A 333 4.18 13.63 19.58
C GLU A 333 4.32 13.76 18.05
N ILE A 334 3.86 12.76 17.29
CA ILE A 334 3.83 12.77 15.81
C ILE A 334 3.16 14.04 15.29
N LEU A 335 1.98 14.39 15.80
CA LEU A 335 1.24 15.58 15.37
C LEU A 335 1.98 16.89 15.70
N LYS A 336 2.69 16.95 16.83
CA LYS A 336 3.46 18.12 17.25
C LYS A 336 4.76 18.32 16.46
N THR A 337 5.37 17.26 15.91
CA THR A 337 6.55 17.39 15.01
C THR A 337 6.31 18.36 13.84
N THR A 338 5.08 18.39 13.30
CA THR A 338 4.74 19.29 12.19
C THR A 338 4.87 20.77 12.57
N CYS A 339 4.68 21.15 13.84
CA CYS A 339 4.91 22.53 14.29
C CYS A 339 6.39 22.92 14.24
N ILE A 340 7.29 22.00 14.61
CA ILE A 340 8.75 22.19 14.53
C ILE A 340 9.17 22.31 13.06
N LEU A 341 8.68 21.39 12.21
CA LEU A 341 9.02 21.35 10.80
C LEU A 341 8.48 22.55 10.01
N GLU A 342 7.34 23.13 10.39
CA GLU A 342 6.85 24.37 9.78
C GLU A 342 7.72 25.57 10.16
N ALA A 343 8.11 25.71 11.44
CA ALA A 343 8.97 26.83 11.86
C ALA A 343 10.31 26.85 11.10
N PHE A 344 10.97 25.69 10.97
CA PHE A 344 12.29 25.58 10.34
C PHE A 344 12.27 25.28 8.83
N GLY A 345 11.15 24.78 8.29
CA GLY A 345 11.05 24.30 6.90
C GLY A 345 10.07 25.06 6.01
N ASN A 346 9.22 25.92 6.57
CA ASN A 346 8.29 26.75 5.80
C ASN A 346 8.68 28.22 5.79
N ALA A 347 8.23 28.94 4.76
CA ALA A 347 8.39 30.38 4.61
C ALA A 347 7.23 31.01 3.83
N LYS A 348 7.10 32.34 3.90
CA LYS A 348 6.22 33.11 3.01
C LYS A 348 6.87 33.26 1.63
N THR A 349 6.19 32.76 0.61
CA THR A 349 6.50 33.02 -0.80
C THR A 349 5.48 33.98 -1.40
N SER A 350 5.78 34.49 -2.60
CA SER A 350 4.89 35.28 -3.45
C SER A 350 3.54 34.61 -3.78
N ARG A 351 3.41 33.28 -3.62
CA ARG A 351 2.18 32.50 -3.88
C ARG A 351 1.45 32.01 -2.63
N ASN A 352 2.09 32.00 -1.46
CA ASN A 352 1.57 31.39 -0.23
C ASN A 352 2.32 31.87 1.04
N ALA A 353 1.58 32.27 2.08
CA ALA A 353 2.15 32.77 3.34
C ALA A 353 2.83 31.71 4.24
N ASN A 354 2.46 30.44 4.14
CA ASN A 354 3.07 29.31 4.89
C ASN A 354 3.38 28.18 3.90
N SER A 355 4.52 28.27 3.20
CA SER A 355 4.89 27.35 2.13
C SER A 355 6.07 26.47 2.52
N SER A 356 5.86 25.15 2.52
CA SER A 356 6.91 24.14 2.68
C SER A 356 8.00 24.32 1.61
N ARG A 357 9.26 24.46 2.04
CA ARG A 357 10.46 24.59 1.18
C ARG A 357 11.38 23.36 1.29
N PHE A 358 10.77 22.22 1.56
CA PHE A 358 11.32 20.86 1.63
C PHE A 358 10.17 19.88 1.37
N GLY A 359 10.47 18.65 0.97
CA GLY A 359 9.52 17.54 0.97
C GLY A 359 9.65 16.69 2.23
N LYS A 360 8.55 16.10 2.70
CA LYS A 360 8.53 15.17 3.84
C LYS A 360 7.79 13.87 3.53
N LEU A 361 8.39 12.76 3.94
CA LEU A 361 7.76 11.45 4.06
C LEU A 361 7.64 11.13 5.55
N ILE A 362 6.43 10.79 6.00
CA ILE A 362 6.15 10.35 7.36
C ILE A 362 5.69 8.89 7.28
N GLU A 363 6.58 7.98 7.68
CA GLU A 363 6.39 6.54 7.73
C GLU A 363 5.87 6.17 9.13
N ILE A 364 4.56 5.98 9.26
CA ILE A 364 3.92 5.62 10.54
C ILE A 364 3.92 4.10 10.67
N HIS A 365 4.50 3.56 11.74
CA HIS A 365 4.58 2.12 11.99
C HIS A 365 3.44 1.64 12.87
N PHE A 366 2.84 0.51 12.47
CA PHE A 366 1.71 -0.11 13.18
C PHE A 366 2.08 -1.52 13.66
N SER A 367 1.63 -1.84 14.87
CA SER A 367 1.70 -3.16 15.48
C SER A 367 0.73 -4.16 14.81
N ALA A 368 0.89 -5.46 15.12
CA ALA A 368 -0.02 -6.51 14.65
C ALA A 368 -1.50 -6.27 15.05
N MET A 369 -1.75 -5.51 16.12
CA MET A 369 -3.09 -5.11 16.59
C MET A 369 -3.62 -3.80 15.98
N GLY A 370 -2.89 -3.18 15.05
CA GLY A 370 -3.28 -1.91 14.41
C GLY A 370 -3.04 -0.66 15.27
N LYS A 371 -2.35 -0.78 16.41
CA LYS A 371 -1.93 0.37 17.22
C LYS A 371 -0.58 0.92 16.77
N ILE A 372 -0.44 2.24 16.76
CA ILE A 372 0.82 2.92 16.41
C ILE A 372 1.88 2.49 17.41
N CYS A 373 3.04 2.05 16.93
CA CYS A 373 4.18 1.71 17.79
C CYS A 373 5.29 2.75 17.75
N GLY A 374 5.45 3.45 16.62
CA GLY A 374 6.42 4.52 16.41
C GLY A 374 6.24 5.14 15.02
N ALA A 375 7.09 6.10 14.67
CA ALA A 375 7.09 6.69 13.33
C ALA A 375 8.49 7.16 12.91
N ARG A 376 8.67 7.35 11.61
CA ARG A 376 9.93 7.81 11.02
C ARG A 376 9.67 8.96 10.04
N LEU A 377 10.50 9.99 10.12
CA LEU A 377 10.47 11.17 9.27
C LEU A 377 11.69 11.15 8.33
N GLU A 378 11.45 11.28 7.03
CA GLU A 378 12.50 11.50 6.02
C GLU A 378 12.22 12.79 5.24
N THR A 379 13.23 13.65 5.12
CA THR A 379 13.13 14.97 4.48
C THR A 379 13.97 15.05 3.21
N PHE A 380 13.46 15.80 2.22
CA PHE A 380 14.02 15.90 0.87
C PHE A 380 14.19 17.36 0.47
N LEU A 381 15.39 17.71 -0.02
CA LEU A 381 15.73 18.98 -0.66
C LEU A 381 15.21 20.25 0.07
N LEU A 382 15.89 20.66 1.15
CA LEU A 382 15.69 21.97 1.77
C LEU A 382 16.24 23.09 0.87
N GLU A 383 15.44 24.15 0.63
CA GLU A 383 15.83 25.34 -0.15
C GLU A 383 16.87 26.23 0.58
N LYS A 384 18.11 25.75 0.71
CA LYS A 384 19.19 26.43 1.48
C LYS A 384 19.38 27.91 1.13
N SER A 385 19.18 28.29 -0.13
CA SER A 385 19.39 29.67 -0.62
C SER A 385 18.51 30.70 0.11
N ARG A 386 17.30 30.31 0.54
CA ARG A 386 16.38 31.16 1.30
C ARG A 386 16.91 31.63 2.66
N VAL A 387 17.96 30.99 3.19
CA VAL A 387 18.64 31.42 4.42
C VAL A 387 19.36 32.75 4.23
N VAL A 388 19.81 33.08 3.01
CA VAL A 388 20.70 34.21 2.74
C VAL A 388 20.24 35.16 1.63
N GLN A 389 19.31 34.72 0.77
CA GLN A 389 18.83 35.44 -0.41
C GLN A 389 17.31 35.37 -0.45
N LEU A 390 16.65 36.53 -0.46
CA LEU A 390 15.20 36.67 -0.54
C LEU A 390 14.78 37.42 -1.81
N PHE A 391 13.62 37.04 -2.36
CA PHE A 391 12.94 37.83 -3.39
C PHE A 391 11.99 38.84 -2.74
N ASN A 392 11.76 39.98 -3.40
CA ASN A 392 10.87 41.04 -2.92
C ASN A 392 9.48 40.49 -2.57
N GLY A 393 8.98 40.79 -1.37
CA GLY A 393 7.70 40.31 -0.83
C GLY A 393 7.74 38.93 -0.16
N GLU A 394 8.84 38.19 -0.23
CA GLU A 394 9.01 36.89 0.45
C GLU A 394 9.68 37.04 1.83
N ARG A 395 9.58 36.02 2.69
CA ARG A 395 10.38 35.92 3.94
C ARG A 395 11.39 34.76 3.85
N SER A 396 12.38 34.80 4.73
CA SER A 396 13.14 33.60 5.10
C SER A 396 12.26 32.64 5.93
N TYR A 397 12.84 31.56 6.45
CA TYR A 397 12.16 30.60 7.29
C TYR A 397 11.54 31.25 8.54
N HIS A 398 10.34 30.79 8.94
CA HIS A 398 9.55 31.44 9.99
C HIS A 398 10.32 31.56 11.31
N ILE A 399 11.08 30.52 11.69
CA ILE A 399 11.88 30.44 12.91
C ILE A 399 12.73 31.69 13.21
N PHE A 400 13.32 32.34 12.22
CA PHE A 400 14.15 33.53 12.46
C PHE A 400 13.33 34.71 13.01
N TYR A 401 12.14 34.92 12.46
CA TYR A 401 11.21 35.98 12.87
C TYR A 401 10.49 35.61 14.17
N GLU A 402 10.09 34.35 14.32
CA GLU A 402 9.51 33.79 15.54
C GLU A 402 10.49 33.94 16.72
N LEU A 403 11.78 33.64 16.53
CA LEU A 403 12.84 33.83 17.54
C LEU A 403 13.05 35.32 17.87
N CYS A 404 13.15 36.20 16.87
CA CYS A 404 13.32 37.65 17.10
C CYS A 404 12.12 38.26 17.84
N ALA A 405 10.89 37.83 17.52
CA ALA A 405 9.67 38.30 18.16
C ALA A 405 9.51 37.71 19.57
N GLY A 406 9.40 36.38 19.67
CA GLY A 406 8.92 35.66 20.85
C GLY A 406 9.97 35.26 21.89
N ALA A 407 11.27 35.38 21.62
CA ALA A 407 12.28 35.08 22.65
C ALA A 407 12.14 36.00 23.89
N SER A 408 12.29 35.42 25.08
CA SER A 408 12.30 36.15 26.35
C SER A 408 13.50 37.10 26.45
N LEU A 409 13.42 38.13 27.30
CA LEU A 409 14.49 39.13 27.46
C LEU A 409 15.83 38.47 27.82
N ILE A 410 15.84 37.54 28.78
CA ILE A 410 17.03 36.76 29.18
C ILE A 410 17.61 35.98 28.00
N LEU A 411 16.75 35.37 27.15
CA LEU A 411 17.20 34.66 25.96
C LEU A 411 17.78 35.62 24.91
N LYS A 412 17.15 36.78 24.70
CA LYS A 412 17.63 37.82 23.76
C LYS A 412 18.97 38.41 24.19
N GLU A 413 19.15 38.72 25.47
CA GLU A 413 20.41 39.25 26.02
C GLU A 413 21.58 38.25 25.92
N ARG A 414 21.30 36.96 26.13
CA ARG A 414 22.30 35.88 26.00
C ARG A 414 22.64 35.58 24.53
N LEU A 415 21.66 35.61 23.63
CA LEU A 415 21.83 35.36 22.20
C LEU A 415 22.25 36.60 21.38
N LYS A 416 22.36 37.77 22.03
CA LYS A 416 22.58 39.07 21.36
C LYS A 416 21.58 39.30 20.23
N LEU A 417 20.30 39.01 20.46
CA LEU A 417 19.26 39.16 19.44
C LEU A 417 18.83 40.62 19.30
N LYS A 418 18.85 41.10 18.05
CA LYS A 418 18.34 42.40 17.61
C LYS A 418 16.98 42.26 16.92
N THR A 419 16.40 43.37 16.47
CA THR A 419 15.13 43.37 15.72
C THR A 419 15.33 42.72 14.35
N ALA A 420 14.32 42.04 13.80
CA ALA A 420 14.42 41.37 12.49
C ALA A 420 14.81 42.32 11.33
N SER A 421 14.51 43.62 11.43
CA SER A 421 14.94 44.67 10.49
C SER A 421 16.45 44.92 10.47
N GLU A 422 17.16 44.60 11.56
CA GLU A 422 18.59 44.86 11.74
C GLU A 422 19.48 43.75 11.16
N TYR A 423 18.90 42.67 10.62
CA TYR A 423 19.62 41.53 10.05
C TYR A 423 19.54 41.51 8.51
N THR A 424 20.71 41.57 7.87
CA THR A 424 20.91 41.65 6.41
C THR A 424 20.40 40.43 5.64
N TYR A 425 20.12 39.30 6.30
CA TYR A 425 19.45 38.14 5.68
C TYR A 425 17.92 38.20 5.76
N LEU A 426 17.33 39.07 6.60
CA LEU A 426 15.88 39.13 6.83
C LEU A 426 15.20 40.38 6.22
N ASN A 427 15.96 41.46 6.00
CA ASN A 427 15.45 42.76 5.56
C ASN A 427 15.50 43.00 4.03
N GLN A 428 16.04 42.07 3.24
CA GLN A 428 16.27 42.20 1.79
C GLN A 428 15.00 42.36 0.93
N SER A 429 13.83 42.02 1.47
CA SER A 429 12.59 41.79 0.72
C SER A 429 11.45 42.74 1.09
N ASP A 430 11.72 43.78 1.88
CA ASP A 430 10.75 44.73 2.46
C ASP A 430 9.59 44.07 3.23
N CYS A 431 9.79 42.82 3.66
CA CYS A 431 8.72 41.92 4.10
C CYS A 431 9.04 41.28 5.45
N LEU A 432 8.85 42.04 6.55
CA LEU A 432 9.18 41.55 7.90
C LEU A 432 8.00 40.84 8.59
N THR A 433 6.75 41.17 8.25
CA THR A 433 5.54 40.65 8.92
C THR A 433 4.60 39.89 7.97
N ILE A 434 3.67 39.12 8.54
CA ILE A 434 2.62 38.40 7.81
C ILE A 434 1.26 38.78 8.41
N THR A 435 0.35 39.29 7.57
CA THR A 435 -0.97 39.75 7.98
C THR A 435 -1.75 38.64 8.69
N GLY A 436 -2.18 38.88 9.93
CA GLY A 436 -2.95 37.92 10.72
C GLY A 436 -2.13 36.79 11.38
N VAL A 437 -0.79 36.85 11.35
CA VAL A 437 0.09 35.89 12.04
C VAL A 437 0.86 36.60 13.15
N ASP A 438 0.80 36.04 14.35
CA ASP A 438 1.63 36.44 15.49
C ASP A 438 2.87 35.53 15.58
N ASP A 439 4.01 36.04 15.12
CA ASP A 439 5.32 35.36 15.18
C ASP A 439 5.75 35.06 16.64
N ALA A 440 5.34 35.85 17.64
CA ALA A 440 5.66 35.60 19.04
C ALA A 440 4.81 34.48 19.65
N GLN A 441 3.50 34.44 19.36
CA GLN A 441 2.63 33.32 19.77
C GLN A 441 3.04 32.02 19.07
N LYS A 442 3.49 32.09 17.81
CA LYS A 442 4.08 30.96 17.08
C LYS A 442 5.31 30.39 17.79
N PHE A 443 6.23 31.25 18.25
CA PHE A 443 7.42 30.82 19.01
C PHE A 443 7.05 30.08 20.31
N HIS A 444 6.02 30.52 21.04
CA HIS A 444 5.55 29.81 22.24
C HIS A 444 5.02 28.40 21.91
N LYS A 445 4.26 28.26 20.81
CA LYS A 445 3.78 26.95 20.32
C LYS A 445 4.91 26.04 19.83
N LEU A 446 6.02 26.61 19.34
CA LEU A 446 7.24 25.88 19.02
C LEU A 446 7.94 25.35 20.28
N LEU A 447 8.05 26.16 21.35
CA LEU A 447 8.60 25.71 22.63
C LEU A 447 7.77 24.57 23.24
N GLU A 448 6.44 24.67 23.23
CA GLU A 448 5.54 23.56 23.59
C GLU A 448 5.83 22.30 22.76
N ALA A 449 6.01 22.45 21.45
CA ALA A 449 6.25 21.32 20.54
C ALA A 449 7.62 20.66 20.81
N PHE A 450 8.67 21.43 21.10
CA PHE A 450 9.96 20.87 21.50
C PHE A 450 9.90 20.10 22.82
N ASP A 451 9.13 20.59 23.79
CA ASP A 451 8.97 19.94 25.10
C ASP A 451 8.14 18.65 24.99
N ILE A 452 7.11 18.63 24.13
CA ILE A 452 6.31 17.43 23.85
C ILE A 452 7.13 16.39 23.08
N VAL A 453 7.98 16.80 22.13
CA VAL A 453 8.90 15.90 21.40
C VAL A 453 10.19 15.64 22.22
N GLN A 454 10.17 15.94 23.52
CA GLN A 454 11.18 15.59 24.52
C GLN A 454 12.62 16.09 24.22
N ILE A 455 12.77 17.15 23.40
CA ILE A 455 14.09 17.70 23.06
C ILE A 455 14.66 18.47 24.27
N PRO A 456 15.83 18.11 24.83
CA PRO A 456 16.34 18.73 26.05
C PRO A 456 16.50 20.25 25.97
N LYS A 457 16.20 20.98 27.05
CA LYS A 457 16.32 22.46 27.08
C LYS A 457 17.70 22.97 26.67
N GLU A 458 18.78 22.32 27.12
CA GLU A 458 20.14 22.68 26.68
C GLU A 458 20.32 22.58 25.15
N HIS A 459 19.69 21.58 24.53
CA HIS A 459 19.72 21.40 23.09
C HIS A 459 18.86 22.45 22.36
N GLN A 460 17.68 22.81 22.90
CA GLN A 460 16.87 23.94 22.40
C GLN A 460 17.69 25.25 22.42
N GLU A 461 18.42 25.53 23.50
CA GLU A 461 19.26 26.72 23.61
C GLU A 461 20.41 26.75 22.60
N ARG A 462 21.08 25.61 22.37
CA ARG A 462 22.12 25.47 21.33
C ARG A 462 21.55 25.66 19.92
N VAL A 463 20.33 25.19 19.65
CA VAL A 463 19.61 25.43 18.38
C VAL A 463 19.38 26.93 18.18
N PHE A 464 18.87 27.64 19.20
CA PHE A 464 18.66 29.09 19.12
C PHE A 464 19.97 29.89 19.00
N ALA A 465 21.07 29.42 19.63
CA ALA A 465 22.40 30.02 19.47
C ALA A 465 22.91 29.92 18.02
N LEU A 466 22.76 28.77 17.36
CA LEU A 466 23.16 28.60 15.96
C LEU A 466 22.27 29.39 14.99
N LEU A 467 20.97 29.56 15.28
CA LEU A 467 20.10 30.45 14.52
C LEU A 467 20.53 31.92 14.65
N ALA A 468 20.84 32.38 15.87
CA ALA A 468 21.36 33.71 16.11
C ALA A 468 22.73 33.93 15.44
N ALA A 469 23.61 32.92 15.45
CA ALA A 469 24.89 32.95 14.73
C ALA A 469 24.71 33.10 13.21
N VAL A 470 23.72 32.41 12.61
CA VAL A 470 23.39 32.56 11.19
C VAL A 470 22.90 33.98 10.85
N LEU A 471 22.09 34.60 11.72
CA LEU A 471 21.67 35.99 11.56
C LEU A 471 22.84 36.97 11.67
N TRP A 472 23.73 36.76 12.64
CA TRP A 472 24.92 37.59 12.84
C TRP A 472 25.95 37.44 11.70
N LEU A 473 26.15 36.22 11.17
CA LEU A 473 26.98 35.99 9.97
C LEU A 473 26.51 36.83 8.78
N GLY A 474 25.21 37.07 8.61
CA GLY A 474 24.70 37.91 7.52
C GLY A 474 25.08 39.39 7.62
N ASN A 475 25.32 39.88 8.84
CA ASN A 475 25.76 41.25 9.10
C ASN A 475 27.29 41.44 9.01
N VAL A 476 28.07 40.36 8.87
CA VAL A 476 29.52 40.46 8.68
C VAL A 476 29.83 41.21 7.39
N SER A 477 30.62 42.29 7.54
CA SER A 477 30.94 43.24 6.49
C SER A 477 32.40 43.12 6.01
N PHE A 478 32.66 43.52 4.76
CA PHE A 478 33.95 43.36 4.09
C PHE A 478 34.48 44.71 3.57
N ARG A 479 35.78 44.95 3.78
CA ARG A 479 36.50 46.12 3.26
C ARG A 479 37.42 45.69 2.12
N VAL A 480 37.25 46.28 0.94
CA VAL A 480 38.20 46.10 -0.18
C VAL A 480 39.52 46.80 0.15
N ILE A 481 40.63 46.13 -0.12
CA ILE A 481 41.99 46.57 0.25
C ILE A 481 42.95 46.78 -0.93
N ASP A 482 42.63 46.29 -2.12
CA ASP A 482 43.47 46.43 -3.30
C ASP A 482 42.68 46.53 -4.61
N ASN A 483 43.40 46.85 -5.69
CA ASN A 483 42.85 47.01 -7.04
C ASN A 483 42.40 45.69 -7.67
N GLU A 484 42.72 44.53 -7.08
CA GLU A 484 42.25 43.21 -7.52
C GLU A 484 40.92 42.82 -6.84
N ASN A 485 40.37 43.71 -6.01
CA ASN A 485 39.15 43.54 -5.22
C ASN A 485 39.25 42.47 -4.12
N HIS A 486 40.46 42.18 -3.61
CA HIS A 486 40.60 41.39 -2.39
C HIS A 486 40.04 42.15 -1.18
N VAL A 487 39.59 41.39 -0.17
CA VAL A 487 38.97 41.95 1.04
C VAL A 487 39.61 41.51 2.33
N GLU A 488 39.51 42.38 3.33
CA GLU A 488 39.59 42.06 4.75
C GLU A 488 38.18 42.09 5.35
N VAL A 489 37.96 41.28 6.40
CA VAL A 489 36.73 41.37 7.19
C VAL A 489 36.82 42.60 8.09
N VAL A 490 35.73 43.35 8.24
CA VAL A 490 35.66 44.40 9.26
C VAL A 490 35.49 43.72 10.62
N ALA A 491 36.41 43.98 11.56
CA ALA A 491 36.32 43.47 12.93
C ALA A 491 35.26 44.25 13.74
N ASP A 492 33.99 43.97 13.44
CA ASP A 492 32.81 44.64 13.98
C ASP A 492 32.07 43.81 15.04
N GLU A 493 30.94 44.32 15.54
CA GLU A 493 30.08 43.61 16.49
C GLU A 493 29.55 42.27 15.93
N ALA A 494 29.33 42.19 14.61
CA ALA A 494 28.72 41.04 13.97
C ALA A 494 29.68 39.85 13.88
N VAL A 495 30.96 40.09 13.54
CA VAL A 495 32.00 39.04 13.57
C VAL A 495 32.16 38.48 14.98
N ASN A 496 32.24 39.36 15.98
CA ASN A 496 32.46 38.96 17.37
C ASN A 496 31.26 38.18 17.94
N ASN A 497 30.03 38.65 17.71
CA ASN A 497 28.82 37.94 18.14
C ASN A 497 28.65 36.59 17.40
N ALA A 498 28.93 36.54 16.09
CA ALA A 498 28.90 35.28 15.33
C ALA A 498 29.90 34.25 15.87
N ALA A 499 31.16 34.68 16.09
CA ALA A 499 32.21 33.82 16.64
C ALA A 499 31.86 33.30 18.05
N MET A 500 31.38 34.19 18.93
CA MET A 500 30.92 33.84 20.28
C MET A 500 29.79 32.78 20.26
N LEU A 501 28.79 32.95 19.39
CA LEU A 501 27.63 32.04 19.31
C LEU A 501 27.96 30.70 18.62
N MET A 502 28.96 30.67 17.73
CA MET A 502 29.55 29.44 17.19
C MET A 502 30.51 28.76 18.17
N GLY A 503 31.04 29.50 19.15
CA GLY A 503 32.10 29.05 20.05
C GLY A 503 33.45 28.93 19.35
N CYS A 504 33.77 29.77 18.37
CA CYS A 504 35.08 29.82 17.73
C CYS A 504 35.83 31.12 18.02
N ASN A 505 37.13 31.12 17.73
CA ASN A 505 37.97 32.32 17.79
C ASN A 505 37.59 33.28 16.66
N SER A 506 37.36 34.56 16.98
CA SER A 506 37.05 35.62 16.02
C SER A 506 38.14 35.76 14.95
N GLU A 507 39.41 35.64 15.34
CA GLU A 507 40.54 35.73 14.39
C GLU A 507 40.57 34.55 13.41
N GLU A 508 40.22 33.33 13.86
CA GLU A 508 40.09 32.17 12.96
C GLU A 508 38.95 32.37 11.94
N LEU A 509 37.82 32.92 12.39
CA LEU A 509 36.68 33.26 11.52
C LEU A 509 37.06 34.36 10.50
N ILE A 510 37.77 35.41 10.92
CA ILE A 510 38.28 36.48 10.05
C ILE A 510 39.21 35.90 8.97
N VAL A 511 40.14 35.03 9.36
CA VAL A 511 41.10 34.39 8.42
C VAL A 511 40.38 33.50 7.41
N VAL A 512 39.39 32.71 7.83
CA VAL A 512 38.61 31.81 6.93
C VAL A 512 37.68 32.59 5.99
N LEU A 513 37.19 33.77 6.40
CA LEU A 513 36.34 34.62 5.56
C LEU A 513 37.13 35.52 4.59
N SER A 514 38.40 35.84 4.87
CA SER A 514 39.26 36.68 4.02
C SER A 514 40.30 35.92 3.20
N THR A 515 40.63 34.68 3.57
CA THR A 515 41.64 33.86 2.89
C THR A 515 41.15 32.42 2.68
N ARG A 516 41.77 31.75 1.71
CA ARG A 516 41.59 30.32 1.44
C ARG A 516 42.95 29.66 1.31
N LYS A 517 43.16 28.56 2.02
CA LYS A 517 44.37 27.77 1.91
C LYS A 517 44.23 26.80 0.73
N LEU A 518 45.28 26.71 -0.07
CA LEU A 518 45.40 25.80 -1.19
C LEU A 518 46.61 24.91 -0.95
N LEU A 519 46.37 23.60 -0.87
CA LEU A 519 47.44 22.60 -0.81
C LEU A 519 48.02 22.42 -2.22
N ALA A 520 49.26 22.82 -2.40
CA ALA A 520 50.00 22.76 -3.66
C ALA A 520 51.17 21.76 -3.49
N GLY A 521 50.85 20.46 -3.61
CA GLY A 521 51.78 19.41 -3.19
C GLY A 521 51.80 19.30 -1.66
N THR A 522 52.99 19.41 -1.06
CA THR A 522 53.19 19.47 0.40
C THR A 522 52.82 20.82 1.00
N ASP A 523 52.84 21.89 0.21
CA ASP A 523 52.93 23.26 0.73
C ASP A 523 51.56 23.93 0.79
N CYS A 524 51.33 24.72 1.84
CA CYS A 524 50.05 25.36 2.14
C CYS A 524 50.07 26.84 1.75
N ILE A 525 49.54 27.17 0.58
CA ILE A 525 49.52 28.54 0.04
C ILE A 525 48.22 29.23 0.46
N ALA A 526 48.30 30.25 1.31
CA ALA A 526 47.16 31.10 1.66
C ALA A 526 46.93 32.17 0.57
N LYS A 527 45.79 32.10 -0.12
CA LYS A 527 45.36 33.11 -1.10
C LYS A 527 44.26 33.99 -0.52
N LYS A 528 44.36 35.31 -0.68
CA LYS A 528 43.28 36.27 -0.33
C LYS A 528 42.04 36.06 -1.21
N LEU A 529 40.86 36.27 -0.65
CA LEU A 529 39.57 36.17 -1.34
C LEU A 529 39.12 37.53 -1.87
N THR A 530 38.44 37.53 -3.01
CA THR A 530 37.76 38.73 -3.52
C THR A 530 36.43 38.98 -2.80
N LEU A 531 35.90 40.21 -2.84
CA LEU A 531 34.64 40.58 -2.19
C LEU A 531 33.50 39.58 -2.45
N ARG A 532 33.34 39.15 -3.72
CA ARG A 532 32.36 38.11 -4.07
C ARG A 532 32.69 36.78 -3.39
N GLN A 533 33.92 36.29 -3.49
CA GLN A 533 34.31 35.00 -2.91
C GLN A 533 34.17 34.95 -1.39
N ALA A 534 34.42 36.06 -0.69
CA ALA A 534 34.22 36.20 0.75
C ALA A 534 32.73 36.23 1.13
N THR A 535 31.89 36.89 0.31
CA THR A 535 30.43 36.86 0.45
C THR A 535 29.88 35.45 0.19
N ASP A 536 30.28 34.80 -0.90
CA ASP A 536 29.89 33.44 -1.27
C ASP A 536 30.33 32.43 -0.18
N MET A 537 31.50 32.64 0.45
CA MET A 537 31.98 31.88 1.61
C MET A 537 31.06 32.07 2.82
N ARG A 538 30.85 33.32 3.28
CA ARG A 538 29.99 33.69 4.43
C ARG A 538 28.58 33.13 4.29
N ASP A 539 27.99 33.30 3.12
CA ASP A 539 26.68 32.76 2.76
C ASP A 539 26.70 31.21 2.74
N GLY A 540 27.82 30.60 2.31
CA GLY A 540 28.07 29.16 2.38
C GLY A 540 28.07 28.61 3.80
N ILE A 541 28.72 29.31 4.76
CA ILE A 541 28.70 28.96 6.18
C ILE A 541 27.26 29.01 6.72
N ALA A 542 26.52 30.09 6.44
CA ALA A 542 25.14 30.24 6.86
C ALA A 542 24.23 29.12 6.33
N LYS A 543 24.32 28.81 5.02
CA LYS A 543 23.62 27.68 4.38
C LYS A 543 23.97 26.34 5.02
N PHE A 544 25.25 26.11 5.35
CA PHE A 544 25.72 24.86 5.96
C PHE A 544 25.21 24.67 7.38
N ILE A 545 25.32 25.70 8.23
CA ILE A 545 24.88 25.63 9.63
C ILE A 545 23.37 25.37 9.66
N TYR A 546 22.58 26.12 8.89
CA TYR A 546 21.14 25.95 8.86
C TYR A 546 20.69 24.58 8.34
N ALA A 547 21.26 24.10 7.23
CA ALA A 547 20.92 22.79 6.68
C ALA A 547 21.32 21.63 7.63
N SER A 548 22.50 21.72 8.25
CA SER A 548 22.96 20.71 9.22
C SER A 548 22.13 20.71 10.50
N LEU A 549 21.68 21.89 10.95
CA LEU A 549 20.76 22.06 12.07
C LEU A 549 19.38 21.46 11.78
N PHE A 550 18.86 21.64 10.55
CA PHE A 550 17.61 21.03 10.11
C PHE A 550 17.71 19.49 10.03
N ASP A 551 18.75 18.96 9.38
CA ASP A 551 19.00 17.51 9.31
C ASP A 551 19.14 16.90 10.72
N TRP A 552 19.79 17.59 11.65
CA TRP A 552 19.93 17.15 13.04
C TRP A 552 18.63 17.24 13.84
N LEU A 553 17.80 18.27 13.63
CA LEU A 553 16.46 18.35 14.24
C LEU A 553 15.56 17.20 13.76
N VAL A 554 15.62 16.86 12.47
CA VAL A 554 14.95 15.67 11.91
C VAL A 554 15.47 14.39 12.55
N GLU A 555 16.78 14.29 12.82
CA GLU A 555 17.37 13.15 13.54
C GLU A 555 16.89 13.06 15.00
N GLN A 556 16.80 14.18 15.74
CA GLN A 556 16.26 14.17 17.11
C GLN A 556 14.77 13.79 17.14
N ILE A 557 13.98 14.31 16.19
CA ILE A 557 12.57 13.92 16.01
C ILE A 557 12.44 12.41 15.77
N ASN A 558 13.30 11.83 14.92
CA ASN A 558 13.32 10.39 14.69
C ASN A 558 13.69 9.59 15.95
N ILE A 559 14.66 10.05 16.74
CA ILE A 559 15.06 9.40 18.00
C ILE A 559 13.92 9.40 19.02
N ALA A 560 13.16 10.49 19.12
CA ALA A 560 11.98 10.57 20.00
C ALA A 560 10.84 9.63 19.53
N LEU A 561 10.61 9.54 18.21
CA LEU A 561 9.56 8.70 17.62
C LEU A 561 9.92 7.21 17.46
N GLU A 562 11.17 6.81 17.69
CA GLU A 562 11.66 5.43 17.58
C GLU A 562 11.36 4.60 18.85
N VAL A 563 10.06 4.45 19.13
CA VAL A 563 9.56 3.59 20.21
C VAL A 563 9.24 2.18 19.66
N GLY A 564 9.53 1.15 20.47
CA GLY A 564 9.11 -0.24 20.20
C GLY A 564 9.96 -1.00 19.18
N LYS A 565 10.81 -1.92 19.65
CA LYS A 565 11.59 -2.85 18.80
C LYS A 565 10.73 -3.82 17.97
N SER A 566 9.42 -3.88 18.21
CA SER A 566 8.45 -4.75 17.53
C SER A 566 7.90 -4.11 16.24
N ARG A 567 8.77 -3.81 15.27
CA ARG A 567 8.34 -3.39 13.93
C ARG A 567 7.73 -4.58 13.18
N THR A 568 6.41 -4.75 13.22
CA THR A 568 5.69 -5.88 12.59
C THR A 568 5.53 -5.75 11.08
N GLY A 569 6.50 -5.17 10.38
CA GLY A 569 6.50 -4.97 8.92
C GLY A 569 5.50 -3.94 8.36
N ARG A 570 4.39 -3.68 9.07
CA ARG A 570 3.25 -2.84 8.66
C ARG A 570 3.51 -1.33 8.86
N SER A 571 3.28 -0.53 7.82
CA SER A 571 3.36 0.94 7.84
C SER A 571 2.42 1.63 6.84
N ILE A 572 2.09 2.89 7.14
CA ILE A 572 1.41 3.82 6.25
C ILE A 572 2.32 5.05 6.05
N ASN A 573 2.66 5.31 4.79
CA ASN A 573 3.59 6.35 4.36
C ASN A 573 2.83 7.60 3.86
N ILE A 574 2.84 8.70 4.60
CA ILE A 574 2.25 9.98 4.15
C ILE A 574 3.32 10.83 3.47
N LEU A 575 3.12 11.17 2.20
CA LEU A 575 4.03 12.01 1.41
C LEU A 575 3.40 13.39 1.15
N ASP A 576 4.04 14.44 1.67
CA ASP A 576 3.71 15.85 1.45
C ASP A 576 4.96 16.56 0.92
N ILE A 577 4.97 16.88 -0.38
CA ILE A 577 6.10 17.55 -1.05
C ILE A 577 5.76 18.98 -1.45
N TYR A 578 6.78 19.77 -1.77
CA TYR A 578 6.61 21.04 -2.48
C TYR A 578 5.78 20.85 -3.77
N GLY A 579 4.91 21.81 -4.08
CA GLY A 579 4.15 21.76 -5.34
C GLY A 579 5.04 22.01 -6.56
N PHE A 580 4.50 21.79 -7.75
CA PHE A 580 5.09 22.31 -8.98
C PHE A 580 5.16 23.85 -8.92
N GLU A 581 6.28 24.44 -9.34
CA GLU A 581 6.51 25.89 -9.27
C GLU A 581 6.99 26.45 -10.61
N SER A 582 6.27 27.44 -11.11
CA SER A 582 6.65 28.24 -12.28
C SER A 582 6.55 29.72 -11.92
N PHE A 583 7.71 30.37 -11.82
CA PHE A 583 7.87 31.81 -11.57
C PHE A 583 8.38 32.52 -12.84
N LYS A 584 8.51 33.85 -12.78
CA LYS A 584 9.09 34.64 -13.88
C LYS A 584 10.56 34.29 -14.12
N ASN A 585 11.30 34.04 -13.05
CA ASN A 585 12.69 33.61 -13.06
C ASN A 585 12.78 32.31 -12.25
N ASN A 586 13.18 31.19 -12.88
CA ASN A 586 13.33 29.90 -12.21
C ASN A 586 14.81 29.50 -12.18
N SER A 587 15.30 29.11 -11.00
CA SER A 587 16.70 28.70 -10.79
C SER A 587 16.81 27.19 -10.57
N PHE A 588 17.99 26.73 -10.15
CA PHE A 588 18.31 25.31 -9.95
C PHE A 588 17.38 24.62 -8.94
N GLU A 589 16.96 25.34 -7.91
CA GLU A 589 16.04 24.86 -6.87
C GLU A 589 14.66 24.56 -7.45
N GLN A 590 14.09 25.46 -8.28
CA GLN A 590 12.84 25.21 -8.99
C GLN A 590 12.97 24.04 -9.98
N PHE A 591 14.12 23.91 -10.64
CA PHE A 591 14.36 22.77 -11.54
C PHE A 591 14.33 21.43 -10.78
N CYS A 592 14.98 21.34 -9.62
CA CYS A 592 14.92 20.14 -8.77
C CYS A 592 13.52 19.90 -8.17
N ILE A 593 12.79 20.96 -7.80
CA ILE A 593 11.39 20.91 -7.34
C ILE A 593 10.47 20.31 -8.42
N ASN A 594 10.57 20.80 -9.64
CA ASN A 594 9.75 20.36 -10.77
C ASN A 594 10.15 18.95 -11.24
N TYR A 595 11.44 18.60 -11.25
CA TYR A 595 11.90 17.23 -11.50
C TYR A 595 11.31 16.21 -10.51
N ALA A 596 11.19 16.55 -9.22
CA ALA A 596 10.56 15.66 -8.25
C ALA A 596 9.06 15.44 -8.54
N ASN A 597 8.36 16.51 -8.91
CA ASN A 597 6.95 16.47 -9.29
C ASN A 597 6.77 15.65 -10.59
N GLU A 598 7.65 15.80 -11.59
CA GLU A 598 7.69 14.99 -12.82
C GLU A 598 7.80 13.49 -12.50
N ARG A 599 8.69 13.12 -11.58
CA ARG A 599 8.91 11.72 -11.19
C ARG A 599 7.71 11.14 -10.44
N LEU A 600 7.06 11.92 -9.57
CA LEU A 600 5.83 11.51 -8.89
C LEU A 600 4.64 11.42 -9.84
N GLN A 601 4.58 12.28 -10.87
CA GLN A 601 3.57 12.16 -11.92
C GLN A 601 3.76 10.87 -12.72
N GLN A 602 4.99 10.46 -13.04
CA GLN A 602 5.22 9.16 -13.67
C GLN A 602 4.85 7.99 -12.75
N HIS A 603 5.11 8.09 -11.44
CA HIS A 603 4.68 7.07 -10.48
C HIS A 603 3.13 6.96 -10.43
N PHE A 604 2.41 8.08 -10.47
CA PHE A 604 0.95 8.14 -10.60
C PHE A 604 0.46 7.54 -11.93
N ASN A 605 1.04 7.96 -13.07
CA ASN A 605 0.73 7.44 -14.40
C ASN A 605 0.99 5.92 -14.48
N ARG A 606 2.05 5.42 -13.83
CA ARG A 606 2.31 3.96 -13.76
C ARG A 606 1.24 3.23 -12.97
N HIS A 607 0.87 3.71 -11.78
CA HIS A 607 -0.04 2.97 -10.90
C HIS A 607 -1.51 3.04 -11.32
N LEU A 608 -1.98 4.18 -11.83
CA LEU A 608 -3.37 4.34 -12.27
C LEU A 608 -3.61 3.94 -13.72
N PHE A 609 -2.60 4.00 -14.58
CA PHE A 609 -2.75 3.64 -15.99
C PHE A 609 -1.93 2.39 -16.33
N LYS A 610 -0.60 2.48 -16.35
CA LYS A 610 0.24 1.41 -16.94
C LYS A 610 0.01 0.03 -16.30
N LEU A 611 -0.03 -0.08 -14.97
CA LEU A 611 -0.29 -1.34 -14.26
C LEU A 611 -1.69 -1.91 -14.53
N GLU A 612 -2.71 -1.06 -14.71
CA GLU A 612 -4.06 -1.49 -15.06
C GLU A 612 -4.12 -2.02 -16.51
N GLN A 613 -3.42 -1.36 -17.43
CA GLN A 613 -3.31 -1.80 -18.83
C GLN A 613 -2.47 -3.09 -18.96
N GLU A 614 -1.35 -3.17 -18.22
CA GLU A 614 -0.51 -4.37 -18.09
C GLU A 614 -1.34 -5.56 -17.55
N GLU A 615 -2.17 -5.36 -16.51
CA GLU A 615 -3.03 -6.43 -15.96
C GLU A 615 -4.12 -6.91 -16.95
N TYR A 616 -4.76 -6.01 -17.70
CA TYR A 616 -5.76 -6.40 -18.70
C TYR A 616 -5.14 -7.15 -19.90
N GLU A 617 -3.92 -6.77 -20.30
CA GLU A 617 -3.15 -7.46 -21.34
C GLU A 617 -2.65 -8.84 -20.88
N GLU A 618 -2.25 -8.99 -19.61
CA GLU A 618 -1.82 -10.28 -19.03
C GLU A 618 -2.98 -11.28 -18.83
N ASP A 619 -4.14 -10.84 -18.32
CA ASP A 619 -5.30 -11.74 -18.09
C ASP A 619 -6.19 -11.95 -19.32
N GLY A 620 -5.79 -11.42 -20.49
CA GLY A 620 -6.40 -11.69 -21.79
C GLY A 620 -7.75 -11.01 -22.03
N ILE A 621 -7.96 -9.83 -21.47
CA ILE A 621 -9.20 -9.07 -21.61
C ILE A 621 -9.29 -8.42 -23.00
N ASP A 622 -10.46 -8.49 -23.63
CA ASP A 622 -10.75 -7.71 -24.84
C ASP A 622 -11.10 -6.27 -24.42
N TRP A 623 -10.15 -5.35 -24.58
CA TRP A 623 -10.28 -3.95 -24.18
C TRP A 623 -9.53 -3.01 -25.14
N THR A 624 -10.08 -1.82 -25.36
CA THR A 624 -9.47 -0.79 -26.23
C THR A 624 -8.44 0.01 -25.44
N LYS A 625 -7.18 0.02 -25.90
CA LYS A 625 -6.08 0.72 -25.22
C LYS A 625 -6.37 2.23 -25.13
N VAL A 626 -6.51 2.74 -23.91
CA VAL A 626 -6.75 4.17 -23.68
C VAL A 626 -5.42 4.91 -23.66
N GLU A 627 -5.25 5.81 -24.63
CA GLU A 627 -4.10 6.71 -24.71
C GLU A 627 -4.12 7.76 -23.60
N PHE A 628 -2.95 8.09 -23.07
CA PHE A 628 -2.73 9.11 -22.05
C PHE A 628 -1.35 9.74 -22.23
N GLU A 629 -1.13 10.93 -21.69
CA GLU A 629 0.15 11.63 -21.80
C GLU A 629 1.20 11.01 -20.87
N ASP A 630 2.12 10.22 -21.44
CA ASP A 630 3.26 9.63 -20.74
C ASP A 630 4.45 10.60 -20.69
N ASN A 631 4.79 11.08 -19.49
CA ASN A 631 5.89 12.02 -19.28
C ASN A 631 7.29 11.38 -19.25
N GLN A 632 7.44 10.12 -19.67
CA GLN A 632 8.73 9.43 -19.72
C GLN A 632 9.77 10.19 -20.57
N GLU A 633 9.39 10.85 -21.66
CA GLU A 633 10.34 11.61 -22.50
C GLU A 633 10.98 12.79 -21.75
N CYS A 634 10.23 13.44 -20.85
CA CYS A 634 10.73 14.53 -20.01
C CYS A 634 11.61 14.00 -18.86
N LEU A 635 11.31 12.82 -18.31
CA LEU A 635 12.20 12.17 -17.36
C LEU A 635 13.50 11.71 -18.02
N ASP A 636 13.45 11.11 -19.20
CA ASP A 636 14.63 10.75 -19.99
C ASP A 636 15.51 11.98 -20.29
N LEU A 637 14.92 13.10 -20.70
CA LEU A 637 15.62 14.38 -20.90
C LEU A 637 16.45 14.81 -19.68
N ILE A 638 15.93 14.60 -18.46
CA ILE A 638 16.58 14.99 -17.21
C ILE A 638 17.59 13.94 -16.73
N GLU A 639 17.23 12.66 -16.84
CA GLU A 639 17.86 11.56 -16.11
C GLU A 639 18.86 10.71 -16.89
N LYS A 640 18.75 10.67 -18.23
CA LYS A 640 19.41 9.67 -19.08
C LYS A 640 20.93 9.84 -19.05
N LYS A 641 21.65 8.73 -18.95
CA LYS A 641 23.12 8.68 -19.07
C LYS A 641 23.52 8.12 -20.45
N PRO A 642 24.59 8.64 -21.09
CA PRO A 642 25.42 9.77 -20.65
C PRO A 642 24.83 11.16 -21.01
N ILE A 643 23.83 11.21 -21.89
CA ILE A 643 23.25 12.46 -22.40
C ILE A 643 21.89 12.72 -21.76
N GLY A 644 21.88 13.60 -20.75
CA GLY A 644 20.70 14.06 -20.02
C GLY A 644 21.09 15.23 -19.12
N LEU A 645 20.12 16.08 -18.75
CA LEU A 645 20.39 17.40 -18.16
C LEU A 645 21.25 17.32 -16.89
N LEU A 646 20.92 16.43 -15.95
CA LEU A 646 21.73 16.25 -14.72
C LEU A 646 23.14 15.72 -15.02
N SER A 647 23.28 14.82 -16.01
CA SER A 647 24.58 14.25 -16.40
C SER A 647 25.50 15.32 -17.02
N LEU A 648 24.94 16.20 -17.86
CA LEU A 648 25.68 17.33 -18.46
C LEU A 648 26.00 18.42 -17.44
N LEU A 649 25.11 18.64 -16.46
CA LEU A 649 25.34 19.57 -15.35
C LEU A 649 26.47 19.08 -14.45
N ASP A 650 26.49 17.80 -14.10
CA ASP A 650 27.54 17.19 -13.26
C ASP A 650 28.90 17.18 -13.97
N GLU A 651 28.93 16.96 -15.29
CA GLU A 651 30.15 17.03 -16.10
C GLU A 651 30.74 18.46 -16.13
N GLU A 652 29.93 19.49 -16.45
CA GLU A 652 30.37 20.89 -16.40
C GLU A 652 30.70 21.34 -14.97
N SER A 653 29.99 20.81 -13.96
CA SER A 653 30.30 21.09 -12.55
C SER A 653 31.70 20.61 -12.18
N ASN A 654 32.16 19.49 -12.73
CA ASN A 654 33.52 19.00 -12.49
C ASN A 654 34.61 19.73 -13.31
N PHE A 655 34.27 20.51 -14.35
CA PHE A 655 35.24 21.29 -15.13
C PHE A 655 35.61 22.62 -14.44
N PRO A 656 36.88 22.86 -14.03
CA PRO A 656 37.25 24.07 -13.28
C PRO A 656 37.13 25.39 -14.04
N LYS A 657 37.04 25.35 -15.38
CA LYS A 657 36.88 26.52 -16.26
C LYS A 657 35.48 26.62 -16.90
N ALA A 658 34.55 25.73 -16.54
CA ALA A 658 33.17 25.81 -17.02
C ALA A 658 32.45 27.02 -16.41
N THR A 659 31.49 27.56 -17.16
CA THR A 659 30.63 28.67 -16.76
C THR A 659 29.18 28.34 -17.09
N ASP A 660 28.23 29.04 -16.47
CA ASP A 660 26.79 28.81 -16.73
C ASP A 660 26.42 28.99 -18.23
N LEU A 661 27.23 29.74 -18.98
CA LEU A 661 27.10 29.90 -20.44
C LEU A 661 27.68 28.72 -21.24
N THR A 662 28.77 28.08 -20.80
CA THR A 662 29.24 26.84 -21.45
C THR A 662 28.25 25.72 -21.23
N PHE A 663 27.73 25.59 -20.00
CA PHE A 663 26.65 24.67 -19.67
C PHE A 663 25.38 24.93 -20.51
N ALA A 664 24.88 26.17 -20.56
CA ALA A 664 23.71 26.51 -21.38
C ALA A 664 23.91 26.16 -22.87
N ASN A 665 25.11 26.39 -23.41
CA ASN A 665 25.41 26.04 -24.81
C ASN A 665 25.52 24.51 -25.02
N LYS A 666 26.07 23.77 -24.05
CA LYS A 666 26.17 22.31 -24.07
C LYS A 666 24.79 21.65 -24.04
N LEU A 667 23.88 22.11 -23.19
CA LEU A 667 22.48 21.67 -23.22
C LEU A 667 21.86 21.84 -24.62
N LYS A 668 22.06 23.01 -25.24
CA LYS A 668 21.51 23.33 -26.58
C LYS A 668 22.15 22.53 -27.72
N GLN A 669 23.38 22.07 -27.56
CA GLN A 669 24.04 21.19 -28.53
C GLN A 669 23.56 19.74 -28.40
N HIS A 670 23.41 19.24 -27.17
CA HIS A 670 23.14 17.82 -26.92
C HIS A 670 21.65 17.45 -26.82
N LEU A 671 20.77 18.38 -26.43
CA LEU A 671 19.36 18.08 -26.12
C LEU A 671 18.35 18.63 -27.16
N LYS A 672 18.82 19.32 -28.21
CA LYS A 672 17.98 19.94 -29.25
C LYS A 672 17.06 18.96 -30.00
N THR A 673 17.35 17.67 -30.00
CA THR A 673 16.55 16.63 -30.66
C THR A 673 15.41 16.08 -29.80
N ASN A 674 15.29 16.48 -28.53
CA ASN A 674 14.25 16.01 -27.62
C ASN A 674 13.01 16.94 -27.68
N SER A 675 11.83 16.33 -27.79
CA SER A 675 10.49 16.95 -27.81
C SER A 675 10.25 17.95 -26.67
N CYS A 676 10.73 17.61 -25.46
CA CYS A 676 10.47 18.35 -24.24
C CYS A 676 11.48 19.47 -23.97
N PHE A 677 12.50 19.68 -24.82
CA PHE A 677 13.55 20.69 -24.61
C PHE A 677 13.51 21.80 -25.67
N LYS A 678 13.49 23.07 -25.23
CA LYS A 678 13.65 24.22 -26.13
C LYS A 678 14.84 25.08 -25.70
N GLY A 679 15.80 25.24 -26.60
CA GLY A 679 17.00 26.05 -26.39
C GLY A 679 16.73 27.54 -26.62
N GLU A 680 16.93 28.37 -25.59
CA GLU A 680 16.72 29.81 -25.64
C GLU A 680 17.98 30.61 -25.98
N ARG A 681 17.83 31.92 -26.24
CA ARG A 681 18.98 32.82 -26.41
C ARG A 681 19.67 33.11 -25.06
N GLY A 682 20.99 33.36 -25.07
CA GLY A 682 21.75 33.68 -23.85
C GLY A 682 21.86 32.51 -22.86
N ARG A 683 21.66 32.77 -21.57
CA ARG A 683 21.82 31.79 -20.47
C ARG A 683 20.56 30.97 -20.13
N ALA A 684 19.50 31.05 -20.93
CA ALA A 684 18.25 30.35 -20.62
C ALA A 684 18.06 29.03 -21.40
N PHE A 685 17.18 28.18 -20.88
CA PHE A 685 16.56 27.03 -21.56
C PHE A 685 15.12 26.82 -21.06
N ARG A 686 14.30 26.09 -21.82
CA ARG A 686 12.96 25.68 -21.40
C ARG A 686 12.82 24.17 -21.37
N VAL A 687 12.00 23.68 -20.45
CA VAL A 687 11.53 22.29 -20.39
C VAL A 687 10.00 22.29 -20.42
N ASN A 688 9.43 21.42 -21.26
CA ASN A 688 8.01 21.14 -21.29
C ASN A 688 7.70 20.02 -20.28
N HIS A 689 7.30 20.40 -19.08
CA HIS A 689 6.89 19.48 -18.01
C HIS A 689 5.44 19.03 -18.20
N TYR A 690 5.00 17.97 -17.49
CA TYR A 690 3.59 17.57 -17.45
C TYR A 690 2.62 18.70 -17.03
N ALA A 691 3.10 19.67 -16.25
CA ALA A 691 2.34 20.84 -15.82
C ALA A 691 2.55 22.10 -16.70
N GLY A 692 3.19 21.95 -17.87
CA GLY A 692 3.44 22.99 -18.86
C GLY A 692 4.90 23.45 -18.96
N GLU A 693 5.13 24.43 -19.82
CA GLU A 693 6.48 24.91 -20.15
C GLU A 693 7.06 25.86 -19.09
N VAL A 694 8.26 25.54 -18.59
CA VAL A 694 8.99 26.35 -17.60
C VAL A 694 10.31 26.85 -18.19
N LEU A 695 10.60 28.13 -17.98
CA LEU A 695 11.83 28.82 -18.39
C LEU A 695 12.81 28.90 -17.23
N TYR A 696 14.01 28.32 -17.40
CA TYR A 696 15.08 28.33 -16.41
C TYR A 696 16.26 29.20 -16.88
N ASP A 697 16.84 29.98 -15.97
CA ASP A 697 18.10 30.72 -16.18
C ASP A 697 19.26 29.94 -15.57
N THR A 698 20.28 29.59 -16.36
CA THR A 698 21.44 28.84 -15.85
C THR A 698 22.33 29.63 -14.90
N ASN A 699 22.13 30.94 -14.73
CA ASN A 699 22.94 31.78 -13.85
C ASN A 699 23.04 31.20 -12.42
N GLY A 700 24.26 30.81 -12.02
CA GLY A 700 24.55 30.16 -10.74
C GLY A 700 24.29 28.64 -10.67
N PHE A 701 23.85 27.97 -11.75
CA PHE A 701 23.57 26.53 -11.72
C PHE A 701 24.81 25.71 -11.36
N LEU A 702 25.97 26.01 -11.94
CA LEU A 702 27.20 25.25 -11.65
C LEU A 702 27.66 25.45 -10.20
N GLU A 703 27.51 26.65 -9.67
CA GLU A 703 27.88 26.99 -8.29
C GLU A 703 26.95 26.29 -7.28
N LYS A 704 25.62 26.38 -7.49
CA LYS A 704 24.60 25.72 -6.67
C LYS A 704 24.69 24.19 -6.72
N ASN A 705 25.04 23.61 -7.87
CA ASN A 705 25.21 22.15 -7.99
C ASN A 705 26.49 21.64 -7.31
N ARG A 706 27.56 22.46 -7.29
CA ARG A 706 28.82 22.16 -6.59
C ARG A 706 28.68 22.15 -5.06
N ASP A 707 27.86 23.03 -4.49
CA ASP A 707 27.67 23.21 -3.03
C ASP A 707 29.01 23.24 -2.25
N PRO A 708 29.99 24.08 -2.67
CA PRO A 708 31.39 23.93 -2.27
C PRO A 708 31.65 24.40 -0.84
N LEU A 709 32.03 23.47 0.04
CA LEU A 709 32.49 23.75 1.40
C LEU A 709 34.03 23.56 1.47
N PRO A 710 34.81 24.63 1.67
CA PRO A 710 36.28 24.52 1.75
C PRO A 710 36.75 23.71 2.98
N ALA A 711 37.89 23.03 2.85
CA ALA A 711 38.48 22.26 3.95
C ALA A 711 38.81 23.13 5.19
N ASP A 712 39.18 24.40 4.97
CA ASP A 712 39.41 25.39 6.03
C ASP A 712 38.17 25.60 6.93
N LEU A 713 36.97 25.59 6.34
CA LEU A 713 35.71 25.69 7.07
C LEU A 713 35.43 24.42 7.88
N ILE A 714 35.70 23.24 7.31
CA ILE A 714 35.56 21.96 8.03
C ILE A 714 36.52 21.91 9.23
N HIS A 715 37.71 22.52 9.12
CA HIS A 715 38.65 22.69 10.23
C HIS A 715 38.10 23.62 11.32
N LEU A 716 37.65 24.84 10.95
CA LEU A 716 37.05 25.81 11.87
C LEU A 716 35.84 25.21 12.63
N LEU A 717 34.97 24.50 11.93
CA LEU A 717 33.80 23.83 12.53
C LEU A 717 34.18 22.68 13.48
N SER A 718 35.41 22.15 13.39
CA SER A 718 35.95 21.20 14.37
C SER A 718 36.73 21.85 15.52
N SER A 719 37.21 23.10 15.41
CA SER A 719 37.74 23.85 16.56
C SER A 719 36.61 24.40 17.45
N CYS A 720 35.50 24.87 16.86
CA CYS A 720 34.29 25.40 17.53
C CYS A 720 33.89 24.62 18.81
N ASP A 721 33.75 25.29 19.95
CA ASP A 721 33.29 24.68 21.22
C ASP A 721 31.80 24.32 21.24
N CYS A 722 31.01 24.81 20.29
CA CYS A 722 29.66 24.30 20.07
C CYS A 722 29.67 22.81 19.67
N GLN A 723 29.23 21.94 20.59
CA GLN A 723 29.19 20.48 20.39
C GLN A 723 28.39 20.06 19.15
N LEU A 724 27.36 20.84 18.76
CA LEU A 724 26.61 20.59 17.52
C LEU A 724 27.46 20.85 16.27
N LEU A 725 28.25 21.93 16.21
CA LEU A 725 29.14 22.20 15.07
C LEU A 725 30.26 21.14 14.96
N LYS A 726 30.83 20.72 16.09
CA LYS A 726 31.77 19.57 16.15
C LYS A 726 31.13 18.31 15.58
N LEU A 727 29.87 17.99 15.94
CA LEU A 727 29.10 16.85 15.43
C LEU A 727 28.74 16.97 13.93
N PHE A 728 28.51 18.19 13.42
CA PHE A 728 28.29 18.42 11.98
C PHE A 728 29.59 18.23 11.18
N SER A 729 30.74 18.65 11.74
CA SER A 729 32.06 18.45 11.13
C SER A 729 32.47 16.97 11.07
N THR A 730 32.27 16.19 12.14
CA THR A 730 32.57 14.73 12.12
C THR A 730 31.71 13.99 11.10
N LYS A 731 30.39 14.24 11.06
CA LYS A 731 29.48 13.65 10.06
C LYS A 731 29.81 14.03 8.61
N MET A 732 30.61 15.07 8.37
CA MET A 732 31.18 15.36 7.04
C MET A 732 32.45 14.55 6.77
N ARG A 733 33.37 14.45 7.74
CA ARG A 733 34.62 13.66 7.61
C ARG A 733 34.34 12.16 7.42
N ASP A 734 33.38 11.58 8.15
CA ASP A 734 33.02 10.16 8.04
C ASP A 734 32.48 9.77 6.64
N LYS A 735 31.88 10.74 5.93
CA LYS A 735 31.39 10.56 4.57
C LYS A 735 32.51 10.58 3.53
N SER A 736 33.63 11.25 3.80
CA SER A 736 34.80 11.28 2.91
C SER A 736 35.82 10.17 3.19
N GLN A 737 35.77 9.51 4.35
CA GLN A 737 36.81 8.55 4.77
C GLN A 737 36.46 7.06 4.59
N LYS A 738 35.25 6.68 4.16
CA LYS A 738 34.92 5.26 3.89
C LYS A 738 35.56 4.77 2.58
N PRO A 739 36.54 3.84 2.61
CA PRO A 739 37.17 3.34 1.40
C PRO A 739 36.44 2.08 0.90
N LEU A 740 35.57 2.24 -0.09
CA LEU A 740 34.96 1.15 -0.84
C LEU A 740 35.21 1.37 -2.33
N MET A 741 35.50 0.28 -3.05
CA MET A 741 36.14 0.33 -4.36
C MET A 741 35.24 0.91 -5.46
N LEU A 742 35.89 1.36 -6.54
CA LEU A 742 35.38 2.11 -7.70
C LEU A 742 35.36 3.65 -7.52
N SER A 743 35.98 4.33 -8.48
CA SER A 743 36.45 5.72 -8.39
C SER A 743 35.44 6.74 -8.92
N ASP A 744 34.38 7.00 -8.15
CA ASP A 744 33.29 7.92 -8.57
C ASP A 744 32.64 8.71 -7.40
N SER A 745 33.11 8.56 -6.16
CA SER A 745 32.37 8.93 -4.95
C SER A 745 32.71 10.29 -4.31
N THR A 746 33.88 10.87 -4.59
CA THR A 746 34.42 11.99 -3.80
C THR A 746 33.79 13.36 -4.08
N ASN A 747 33.20 13.57 -5.26
CA ASN A 747 32.59 14.85 -5.68
C ASN A 747 31.12 14.70 -6.14
N GLN A 748 30.29 13.97 -5.39
CA GLN A 748 28.85 13.91 -5.71
C GLN A 748 28.18 15.29 -5.58
N THR A 749 27.55 15.76 -6.65
CA THR A 749 26.90 17.07 -6.71
C THR A 749 25.54 17.08 -5.99
N VAL A 750 24.92 18.24 -5.82
CA VAL A 750 23.53 18.34 -5.32
C VAL A 750 22.57 17.59 -6.24
N GLY A 751 22.73 17.71 -7.55
CA GLY A 751 21.94 17.01 -8.55
C GLY A 751 22.06 15.48 -8.45
N THR A 752 23.28 14.95 -8.34
CA THR A 752 23.48 13.50 -8.17
C THR A 752 22.90 13.01 -6.84
N LYS A 753 23.14 13.74 -5.74
CA LYS A 753 22.63 13.42 -4.40
C LYS A 753 21.10 13.42 -4.37
N PHE A 754 20.47 14.46 -4.92
CA PHE A 754 19.02 14.59 -4.95
C PHE A 754 18.36 13.50 -5.81
N LYS A 755 18.91 13.20 -7.01
CA LYS A 755 18.46 12.06 -7.81
C LYS A 755 18.56 10.73 -7.02
N GLY A 756 19.64 10.53 -6.26
CA GLY A 756 19.82 9.36 -5.41
C GLY A 756 18.82 9.28 -4.24
N GLN A 757 18.41 10.41 -3.66
CA GLN A 757 17.34 10.48 -2.66
C GLN A 757 15.96 10.18 -3.27
N LEU A 758 15.66 10.81 -4.41
CA LEU A 758 14.39 10.65 -5.11
C LEU A 758 14.19 9.21 -5.59
N PHE A 759 15.24 8.54 -6.09
CA PHE A 759 15.18 7.12 -6.45
C PHE A 759 14.89 6.22 -5.24
N LYS A 760 15.49 6.48 -4.07
CA LYS A 760 15.16 5.76 -2.83
C LYS A 760 13.71 5.97 -2.39
N LEU A 761 13.18 7.19 -2.54
CA LEU A 761 11.77 7.48 -2.27
C LEU A 761 10.85 6.69 -3.22
N MET A 762 11.13 6.70 -4.54
CA MET A 762 10.34 5.93 -5.51
C MET A 762 10.34 4.43 -5.18
N ASN A 763 11.51 3.86 -4.90
CA ASN A 763 11.62 2.44 -4.51
C ASN A 763 10.85 2.12 -3.21
N LYS A 764 10.71 3.07 -2.26
CA LYS A 764 9.82 2.87 -1.09
C LYS A 764 8.35 2.84 -1.53
N LEU A 765 7.92 3.81 -2.34
CA LEU A 765 6.52 3.93 -2.77
C LEU A 765 6.07 2.75 -3.65
N GLU A 766 6.93 2.28 -4.55
CA GLU A 766 6.71 1.11 -5.42
C GLU A 766 6.55 -0.21 -4.65
N ASN A 767 6.98 -0.26 -3.38
CA ASN A 767 6.73 -1.37 -2.45
C ASN A 767 5.51 -1.14 -1.53
N THR A 768 4.61 -0.22 -1.89
CA THR A 768 3.35 0.06 -1.18
C THR A 768 2.15 0.15 -2.12
N SER A 769 0.94 -0.13 -1.62
CA SER A 769 -0.30 0.27 -2.31
C SER A 769 -0.50 1.79 -2.20
N PRO A 770 -0.59 2.55 -3.30
CA PRO A 770 -0.68 4.01 -3.25
C PRO A 770 -2.12 4.54 -3.32
N HIS A 771 -2.44 5.44 -2.39
CA HIS A 771 -3.69 6.20 -2.29
C HIS A 771 -3.41 7.66 -2.68
N PHE A 772 -4.10 8.20 -3.69
CA PHE A 772 -3.75 9.49 -4.28
C PHE A 772 -4.73 10.62 -3.91
N ILE A 773 -4.17 11.75 -3.47
CA ILE A 773 -4.93 12.98 -3.19
C ILE A 773 -4.39 14.14 -4.06
N ARG A 774 -5.28 14.76 -4.84
CA ARG A 774 -5.00 15.95 -5.68
C ARG A 774 -5.62 17.19 -5.05
N CYS A 775 -4.77 18.05 -4.51
CA CYS A 775 -5.15 19.32 -3.91
C CYS A 775 -5.19 20.43 -4.98
N ILE A 776 -6.28 21.19 -5.02
CA ILE A 776 -6.57 22.22 -6.02
C ILE A 776 -6.68 23.60 -5.34
N LYS A 777 -5.97 24.60 -5.87
CA LYS A 777 -6.08 26.01 -5.48
C LYS A 777 -7.21 26.67 -6.29
N PRO A 778 -8.35 27.09 -5.70
CA PRO A 778 -9.48 27.60 -6.47
C PRO A 778 -9.28 29.02 -7.02
N ASN A 779 -8.39 29.83 -6.45
CA ASN A 779 -8.10 31.17 -6.94
C ASN A 779 -6.68 31.61 -6.57
N SER A 780 -6.09 32.45 -7.42
CA SER A 780 -4.73 32.98 -7.29
C SER A 780 -4.55 33.79 -6.00
N LYS A 781 -5.59 34.55 -5.63
CA LYS A 781 -5.62 35.57 -4.56
C LYS A 781 -5.70 35.02 -3.13
N GLN A 782 -5.83 33.70 -2.96
CA GLN A 782 -6.02 33.03 -1.67
C GLN A 782 -7.26 33.49 -0.87
N LEU A 783 -8.34 33.91 -1.56
CA LEU A 783 -9.57 34.38 -0.91
C LEU A 783 -10.62 33.25 -0.81
N PRO A 784 -11.38 33.13 0.30
CA PRO A 784 -12.48 32.19 0.40
C PRO A 784 -13.63 32.55 -0.54
N ARG A 785 -14.41 31.55 -0.98
CA ARG A 785 -15.58 31.69 -1.90
C ARG A 785 -15.27 32.24 -3.31
N VAL A 786 -14.00 32.46 -3.67
CA VAL A 786 -13.59 32.88 -5.03
C VAL A 786 -13.10 31.65 -5.81
N TYR A 787 -13.56 31.51 -7.06
CA TYR A 787 -13.24 30.37 -7.93
C TYR A 787 -12.88 30.89 -9.34
N GLU A 788 -11.63 30.70 -9.74
CA GLU A 788 -11.04 31.11 -11.02
C GLU A 788 -11.04 29.88 -11.95
N GLU A 789 -12.01 29.83 -12.87
CA GLU A 789 -12.29 28.65 -13.70
C GLU A 789 -11.09 28.17 -14.52
N ASP A 790 -10.39 29.08 -15.19
CA ASP A 790 -9.23 28.74 -16.03
C ASP A 790 -8.04 28.19 -15.21
N LEU A 791 -7.83 28.72 -13.99
CA LEU A 791 -6.80 28.25 -13.07
C LEU A 791 -7.10 26.83 -12.55
N VAL A 792 -8.37 26.53 -12.25
CA VAL A 792 -8.77 25.18 -11.83
C VAL A 792 -8.72 24.21 -13.00
N LEU A 793 -9.16 24.63 -14.20
CA LEU A 793 -9.09 23.80 -15.40
C LEU A 793 -7.63 23.45 -15.77
N GLN A 794 -6.70 24.41 -15.68
CA GLN A 794 -5.28 24.14 -15.85
C GLN A 794 -4.79 23.10 -14.84
N GLN A 795 -5.05 23.27 -13.53
CA GLN A 795 -4.64 22.30 -12.51
C GLN A 795 -5.25 20.90 -12.72
N LEU A 796 -6.50 20.80 -13.19
CA LEU A 796 -7.15 19.51 -13.46
C LEU A 796 -6.48 18.73 -14.60
N ARG A 797 -6.11 19.43 -15.69
CA ARG A 797 -5.30 18.86 -16.79
C ARG A 797 -3.92 18.45 -16.29
N CYS A 798 -3.19 19.37 -15.64
CA CYS A 798 -1.84 19.10 -15.14
C CYS A 798 -1.81 17.98 -14.08
N CYS A 799 -2.87 17.77 -13.29
CA CYS A 799 -2.94 16.66 -12.34
C CYS A 799 -3.40 15.32 -12.97
N GLY A 800 -3.66 15.27 -14.28
CA GLY A 800 -4.17 14.10 -14.99
C GLY A 800 -5.57 13.66 -14.55
N VAL A 801 -6.37 14.56 -13.97
CA VAL A 801 -7.65 14.21 -13.32
C VAL A 801 -8.70 13.83 -14.35
N LEU A 802 -8.71 14.50 -15.51
CA LEU A 802 -9.65 14.20 -16.59
C LEU A 802 -9.38 12.80 -17.17
N GLU A 803 -8.10 12.45 -17.29
CA GLU A 803 -7.58 11.19 -17.81
C GLU A 803 -7.88 10.04 -16.83
N VAL A 804 -7.70 10.26 -15.52
CA VAL A 804 -8.15 9.31 -14.48
C VAL A 804 -9.64 9.04 -14.58
N VAL A 805 -10.49 10.07 -14.69
CA VAL A 805 -11.95 9.85 -14.75
C VAL A 805 -12.36 9.18 -16.07
N ARG A 806 -11.68 9.45 -17.20
CA ARG A 806 -11.87 8.72 -18.46
C ARG A 806 -11.54 7.24 -18.28
N ILE A 807 -10.31 6.94 -17.85
CA ILE A 807 -9.79 5.56 -17.70
C ILE A 807 -10.62 4.77 -16.68
N SER A 808 -10.92 5.36 -15.51
CA SER A 808 -11.75 4.74 -14.47
C SER A 808 -13.19 4.43 -14.94
N ARG A 809 -13.70 5.15 -15.94
CA ARG A 809 -15.04 4.93 -16.52
C ARG A 809 -15.02 3.89 -17.65
N SER A 810 -13.95 3.82 -18.43
CA SER A 810 -13.77 2.80 -19.48
C SER A 810 -13.31 1.44 -18.95
N GLY A 811 -12.53 1.42 -17.87
CA GLY A 811 -11.98 0.21 -17.25
C GLY A 811 -12.96 -0.53 -16.33
N TYR A 812 -12.38 -1.46 -15.55
CA TYR A 812 -13.08 -2.38 -14.66
C TYR A 812 -12.49 -2.31 -13.25
N PRO A 813 -12.96 -1.38 -12.39
CA PRO A 813 -12.35 -1.09 -11.10
C PRO A 813 -12.58 -2.18 -10.04
N THR A 814 -13.57 -3.07 -10.23
CA THR A 814 -13.71 -4.27 -9.37
C THR A 814 -13.08 -5.47 -10.06
N ARG A 815 -12.04 -6.03 -9.43
CA ARG A 815 -11.29 -7.20 -9.89
C ARG A 815 -11.31 -8.26 -8.78
N LEU A 816 -11.74 -9.47 -9.09
CA LEU A 816 -11.78 -10.60 -8.15
C LEU A 816 -11.34 -11.86 -8.87
N THR A 817 -10.50 -12.71 -8.26
CA THR A 817 -10.21 -14.02 -8.85
C THR A 817 -11.49 -14.85 -8.97
N HIS A 818 -11.53 -15.77 -9.95
CA HIS A 818 -12.67 -16.68 -10.08
C HIS A 818 -12.94 -17.47 -8.78
N GLN A 819 -11.89 -17.78 -8.02
CA GLN A 819 -11.98 -18.43 -6.70
C GLN A 819 -12.61 -17.54 -5.62
N GLU A 820 -12.20 -16.27 -5.52
CA GLU A 820 -12.79 -15.33 -4.56
C GLU A 820 -14.26 -15.04 -4.88
N PHE A 821 -14.59 -14.81 -6.16
CA PHE A 821 -15.96 -14.51 -6.57
C PHE A 821 -16.89 -15.73 -6.35
N ALA A 822 -16.45 -16.93 -6.74
CA ALA A 822 -17.18 -18.17 -6.47
C ALA A 822 -17.34 -18.45 -4.97
N GLY A 823 -16.29 -18.28 -4.16
CA GLY A 823 -16.36 -18.46 -2.72
C GLY A 823 -17.25 -17.44 -2.00
N ARG A 824 -17.23 -16.18 -2.47
CA ARG A 824 -17.97 -15.06 -1.86
C ARG A 824 -19.44 -15.00 -2.25
N TYR A 825 -19.80 -15.45 -3.46
CA TYR A 825 -21.15 -15.31 -4.02
C TYR A 825 -21.78 -16.61 -4.52
N GLY A 826 -21.06 -17.72 -4.62
CA GLY A 826 -21.59 -19.00 -5.13
C GLY A 826 -22.78 -19.54 -4.33
N PHE A 827 -22.87 -19.23 -3.03
CA PHE A 827 -24.04 -19.59 -2.20
C PHE A 827 -25.33 -18.81 -2.56
N LEU A 828 -25.25 -17.79 -3.44
CA LEU A 828 -26.41 -17.08 -3.98
C LEU A 828 -27.06 -17.82 -5.16
N LEU A 829 -26.49 -18.95 -5.61
CA LEU A 829 -27.06 -19.83 -6.62
C LEU A 829 -28.22 -20.66 -6.05
N SER A 830 -29.33 -20.71 -6.77
CA SER A 830 -30.60 -21.28 -6.29
C SER A 830 -30.79 -22.76 -6.64
N GLY A 831 -29.70 -23.52 -6.86
CA GLY A 831 -29.77 -24.92 -7.32
C GLY A 831 -28.50 -25.73 -7.03
N LYS A 832 -28.63 -27.06 -7.11
CA LYS A 832 -27.50 -28.01 -7.00
C LYS A 832 -26.64 -28.00 -8.28
N ASN A 833 -25.91 -26.91 -8.51
CA ASN A 833 -24.94 -26.85 -9.60
C ASN A 833 -23.75 -27.78 -9.30
N VAL A 834 -23.45 -28.69 -10.23
CA VAL A 834 -22.45 -29.77 -10.04
C VAL A 834 -21.03 -29.32 -10.46
N CYS A 835 -20.86 -28.08 -10.94
CA CYS A 835 -19.55 -27.50 -11.22
C CYS A 835 -18.74 -27.27 -9.94
N GLN A 836 -17.52 -27.81 -9.90
CA GLN A 836 -16.52 -27.48 -8.88
C GLN A 836 -15.55 -26.38 -9.32
N ASP A 837 -15.48 -26.05 -10.62
CA ASP A 837 -14.56 -25.04 -11.12
C ASP A 837 -15.06 -23.62 -10.79
N PRO A 838 -14.21 -22.74 -10.23
CA PRO A 838 -14.66 -21.41 -9.82
C PRO A 838 -15.11 -20.50 -10.96
N LEU A 839 -14.62 -20.74 -12.19
CA LEU A 839 -14.98 -19.98 -13.38
C LEU A 839 -16.46 -20.20 -13.73
N SER A 840 -16.90 -21.45 -13.87
CA SER A 840 -18.31 -21.76 -14.18
C SER A 840 -19.26 -21.34 -13.07
N VAL A 841 -18.84 -21.43 -11.79
CA VAL A 841 -19.63 -20.89 -10.66
C VAL A 841 -19.78 -19.37 -10.78
N SER A 842 -18.71 -18.65 -11.12
CA SER A 842 -18.74 -17.19 -11.31
C SER A 842 -19.64 -16.78 -12.47
N ILE A 843 -19.52 -17.45 -13.62
CA ILE A 843 -20.38 -17.24 -14.79
C ILE A 843 -21.85 -17.58 -14.50
N ALA A 844 -22.12 -18.62 -13.72
CA ALA A 844 -23.48 -18.97 -13.30
C ALA A 844 -24.10 -17.91 -12.39
N VAL A 845 -23.32 -17.33 -11.46
CA VAL A 845 -23.78 -16.23 -10.59
C VAL A 845 -24.12 -14.99 -11.41
N LEU A 846 -23.26 -14.58 -12.35
CA LEU A 846 -23.53 -13.43 -13.23
C LEU A 846 -24.83 -13.61 -14.04
N LYS A 847 -25.03 -14.80 -14.61
CA LYS A 847 -26.24 -15.14 -15.39
C LYS A 847 -27.50 -15.21 -14.54
N GLN A 848 -27.43 -15.67 -13.29
CA GLN A 848 -28.61 -15.73 -12.42
C GLN A 848 -29.09 -14.34 -11.95
N TYR A 849 -28.23 -13.33 -12.02
CA TYR A 849 -28.54 -11.95 -11.62
C TYR A 849 -28.55 -10.97 -12.82
N ASP A 850 -28.61 -11.49 -14.05
CA ASP A 850 -28.83 -10.76 -15.31
C ASP A 850 -27.89 -9.55 -15.54
N VAL A 851 -26.60 -9.71 -15.21
CA VAL A 851 -25.60 -8.67 -15.49
C VAL A 851 -25.29 -8.62 -16.99
N HIS A 852 -25.50 -7.47 -17.62
CA HIS A 852 -25.29 -7.28 -19.06
C HIS A 852 -23.82 -7.58 -19.46
N PRO A 853 -23.55 -8.25 -20.61
CA PRO A 853 -22.18 -8.62 -21.02
C PRO A 853 -21.20 -7.44 -21.15
N GLU A 854 -21.68 -6.22 -21.40
CA GLU A 854 -20.84 -5.01 -21.47
C GLU A 854 -20.36 -4.51 -20.09
N MET A 855 -21.00 -4.99 -19.01
CA MET A 855 -20.76 -4.55 -17.63
C MET A 855 -19.74 -5.40 -16.89
N TYR A 856 -19.28 -6.50 -17.49
CA TYR A 856 -18.24 -7.37 -16.95
C TYR A 856 -17.31 -7.89 -18.06
N GLN A 857 -16.11 -8.33 -17.69
CA GLN A 857 -15.21 -9.09 -18.56
C GLN A 857 -14.65 -10.30 -17.81
N VAL A 858 -14.35 -11.37 -18.55
CA VAL A 858 -13.87 -12.65 -17.99
C VAL A 858 -12.47 -12.90 -18.52
N GLY A 859 -11.47 -12.68 -17.66
CA GLY A 859 -10.08 -13.02 -17.97
C GLY A 859 -9.72 -14.44 -17.57
N TYR A 860 -8.48 -14.84 -17.86
CA TYR A 860 -7.97 -16.18 -17.58
C TYR A 860 -7.99 -16.54 -16.09
N THR A 861 -7.76 -15.58 -15.20
CA THR A 861 -7.66 -15.79 -13.73
C THR A 861 -8.68 -14.98 -12.93
N LYS A 862 -9.15 -13.85 -13.46
CA LYS A 862 -10.04 -12.91 -12.75
C LYS A 862 -11.32 -12.59 -13.51
N LEU A 863 -12.32 -12.20 -12.72
CA LEU A 863 -13.54 -11.55 -13.17
C LEU A 863 -13.40 -10.05 -12.94
N TYR A 864 -13.72 -9.29 -13.99
CA TYR A 864 -13.62 -7.84 -14.05
C TYR A 864 -15.03 -7.26 -14.13
N LEU A 865 -15.34 -6.27 -13.30
CA LEU A 865 -16.68 -5.69 -13.16
C LEU A 865 -16.62 -4.16 -13.22
N ARG A 866 -17.53 -3.57 -14.00
CA ARG A 866 -17.75 -2.11 -14.00
C ARG A 866 -18.32 -1.63 -12.66
N THR A 867 -18.16 -0.34 -12.39
CA THR A 867 -18.66 0.35 -11.19
C THR A 867 -20.12 0.00 -10.89
N GLY A 868 -20.45 -0.20 -9.61
CA GLY A 868 -21.81 -0.48 -9.14
C GLY A 868 -22.26 -1.95 -9.24
N GLN A 869 -21.76 -2.73 -10.20
CA GLN A 869 -22.20 -4.11 -10.42
C GLN A 869 -22.00 -5.01 -9.20
N ILE A 870 -20.89 -4.85 -8.49
CA ILE A 870 -20.59 -5.59 -7.25
C ILE A 870 -21.60 -5.31 -6.12
N GLY A 871 -22.23 -4.13 -6.14
CA GLY A 871 -23.25 -3.74 -5.17
C GLY A 871 -24.52 -4.58 -5.27
N ILE A 872 -24.88 -5.05 -6.47
CA ILE A 872 -26.03 -5.94 -6.71
C ILE A 872 -25.83 -7.25 -5.93
N PHE A 873 -24.63 -7.82 -6.02
CA PHE A 873 -24.25 -9.07 -5.34
C PHE A 873 -24.12 -8.87 -3.83
N GLU A 874 -23.49 -7.79 -3.36
CA GLU A 874 -23.38 -7.53 -1.92
C GLU A 874 -24.72 -7.19 -1.26
N ASP A 875 -25.63 -6.47 -1.91
CA ASP A 875 -26.96 -6.22 -1.34
C ASP A 875 -27.84 -7.48 -1.33
N ARG A 876 -27.70 -8.37 -2.31
CA ARG A 876 -28.31 -9.71 -2.26
C ARG A 876 -27.72 -10.55 -1.13
N ARG A 877 -26.39 -10.53 -0.97
CA ARG A 877 -25.65 -11.18 0.12
C ARG A 877 -26.09 -10.66 1.49
N LYS A 878 -26.16 -9.34 1.72
CA LYS A 878 -26.72 -8.73 2.93
C LYS A 878 -28.15 -9.20 3.20
N LYS A 879 -29.01 -9.26 2.18
CA LYS A 879 -30.40 -9.74 2.30
C LYS A 879 -30.48 -11.22 2.74
N VAL A 880 -29.61 -12.09 2.23
CA VAL A 880 -29.52 -13.50 2.67
C VAL A 880 -28.92 -13.62 4.07
N LEU A 881 -27.84 -12.87 4.37
CA LEU A 881 -27.16 -12.89 5.68
C LEU A 881 -28.05 -12.38 6.82
N LYS A 882 -29.08 -11.55 6.56
CA LYS A 882 -30.13 -11.24 7.56
C LYS A 882 -30.85 -12.49 8.10
N GLY A 883 -30.85 -13.61 7.36
CA GLY A 883 -31.33 -14.91 7.85
C GLY A 883 -30.57 -15.44 9.08
N ILE A 884 -29.32 -15.01 9.31
CA ILE A 884 -28.54 -15.35 10.51
C ILE A 884 -29.21 -14.83 11.79
N VAL A 885 -30.00 -13.75 11.74
CA VAL A 885 -30.80 -13.29 12.87
C VAL A 885 -31.82 -14.36 13.31
N GLY A 886 -32.33 -15.15 12.37
CA GLY A 886 -33.17 -16.32 12.65
C GLY A 886 -32.41 -17.40 13.43
N LEU A 887 -31.17 -17.73 13.05
CA LEU A 887 -30.31 -18.66 13.78
C LEU A 887 -29.96 -18.14 15.17
N GLN A 888 -29.58 -16.86 15.28
CA GLN A 888 -29.28 -16.19 16.54
C GLN A 888 -30.49 -16.18 17.49
N LYS A 889 -31.71 -15.95 16.98
CA LYS A 889 -32.96 -16.05 17.76
C LYS A 889 -33.15 -17.44 18.34
N HIS A 890 -32.95 -18.50 17.54
CA HIS A 890 -33.09 -19.87 18.01
C HIS A 890 -32.02 -20.26 19.02
N LEU A 891 -30.75 -19.90 18.78
CA LEU A 891 -29.64 -20.19 19.69
C LEU A 891 -29.76 -19.44 21.02
N ARG A 892 -30.04 -18.13 21.01
CA ARG A 892 -30.30 -17.35 22.23
C ARG A 892 -31.49 -17.92 23.00
N GLY A 893 -32.58 -18.24 22.31
CA GLY A 893 -33.75 -18.87 22.92
C GLY A 893 -33.48 -20.27 23.49
N TYR A 894 -32.59 -21.05 22.87
CA TYR A 894 -32.14 -22.34 23.41
C TYR A 894 -31.36 -22.15 24.71
N LEU A 895 -30.31 -21.33 24.69
CA LEU A 895 -29.46 -21.06 25.85
C LEU A 895 -30.26 -20.47 27.03
N SER A 896 -31.20 -19.56 26.77
CA SER A 896 -32.10 -19.02 27.80
C SER A 896 -33.03 -20.08 28.40
N ARG A 897 -33.55 -21.04 27.60
CA ARG A 897 -34.38 -22.14 28.10
C ARG A 897 -33.57 -23.16 28.90
N GLU A 898 -32.38 -23.49 28.45
CA GLU A 898 -31.44 -24.38 29.15
C GLU A 898 -31.05 -23.78 30.51
N TYR A 899 -30.63 -22.51 30.54
CA TYR A 899 -30.32 -21.79 31.77
C TYR A 899 -31.52 -21.74 32.73
N PHE A 900 -32.71 -21.39 32.23
CA PHE A 900 -33.94 -21.38 33.04
C PHE A 900 -34.30 -22.76 33.59
N GLN A 901 -34.18 -23.82 32.80
CA GLN A 901 -34.51 -25.17 33.25
C GLN A 901 -33.49 -25.67 34.29
N ASN A 902 -32.20 -25.36 34.12
CA ASN A 902 -31.17 -25.67 35.11
C ASN A 902 -31.41 -24.91 36.43
N MET A 903 -31.71 -23.62 36.37
CA MET A 903 -32.07 -22.80 37.54
C MET A 903 -33.34 -23.32 38.25
N ARG A 904 -34.37 -23.70 37.48
CA ARG A 904 -35.62 -24.29 38.00
C ARG A 904 -35.38 -25.65 38.66
N ASN A 905 -34.57 -26.51 38.06
CA ASN A 905 -34.20 -27.81 38.63
C ASN A 905 -33.43 -27.63 39.95
N ALA A 906 -32.45 -26.72 39.99
CA ALA A 906 -31.71 -26.39 41.22
C ALA A 906 -32.64 -25.84 42.33
N ALA A 907 -33.60 -24.97 41.98
CA ALA A 907 -34.59 -24.47 42.91
C ALA A 907 -35.50 -25.59 43.47
N PHE A 908 -35.92 -26.55 42.64
CA PHE A 908 -36.69 -27.70 43.11
C PHE A 908 -35.90 -28.63 44.04
N VAL A 909 -34.62 -28.88 43.76
CA VAL A 909 -33.73 -29.68 44.63
C VAL A 909 -33.52 -28.99 45.99
N LEU A 910 -33.30 -27.68 46.00
CA LEU A 910 -33.19 -26.91 47.23
C LEU A 910 -34.51 -26.93 48.04
N GLN A 911 -35.64 -26.71 47.37
CA GLN A 911 -36.96 -26.74 48.01
C GLN A 911 -37.33 -28.13 48.56
N SER A 912 -36.99 -29.22 47.87
CA SER A 912 -37.26 -30.58 48.36
C SER A 912 -36.41 -30.92 49.57
N TYR A 913 -35.13 -30.52 49.58
CA TYR A 913 -34.25 -30.68 50.74
C TYR A 913 -34.77 -29.91 51.97
N VAL A 914 -35.11 -28.62 51.80
CA VAL A 914 -35.66 -27.79 52.90
C VAL A 914 -37.00 -28.33 53.42
N ARG A 915 -37.90 -28.79 52.54
CA ARG A 915 -39.17 -29.41 52.95
C ARG A 915 -38.95 -30.73 53.71
N GLY A 916 -38.06 -31.59 53.23
CA GLY A 916 -37.71 -32.84 53.90
C GLY A 916 -37.03 -32.63 55.26
N GLU A 917 -36.19 -31.60 55.37
CA GLU A 917 -35.54 -31.22 56.62
C GLU A 917 -36.53 -30.66 57.65
N ASN A 918 -37.46 -29.79 57.24
CA ASN A 918 -38.54 -29.35 58.13
C ASN A 918 -39.43 -30.52 58.58
N ALA A 919 -39.71 -31.48 57.70
CA ALA A 919 -40.47 -32.69 58.06
C ALA A 919 -39.72 -33.56 59.08
N ARG A 920 -38.39 -33.72 58.96
CA ARG A 920 -37.56 -34.41 59.97
C ARG A 920 -37.65 -33.74 61.33
N ARG A 921 -37.46 -32.42 61.41
CA ARG A 921 -37.51 -31.67 62.69
C ARG A 921 -38.87 -31.75 63.37
N ILE A 922 -39.97 -31.73 62.60
CA ILE A 922 -41.33 -31.94 63.12
C ILE A 922 -41.49 -33.37 63.69
N TYR A 923 -40.88 -34.37 63.06
CA TYR A 923 -40.91 -35.76 63.53
C TYR A 923 -40.04 -35.99 64.78
N GLU A 924 -38.83 -35.42 64.84
CA GLU A 924 -37.96 -35.43 66.01
C GLU A 924 -38.65 -34.79 67.22
N THR A 925 -39.31 -33.64 67.01
CA THR A 925 -40.11 -32.96 68.05
C THR A 925 -41.22 -33.87 68.59
N LYS A 926 -41.89 -34.66 67.74
CA LYS A 926 -42.91 -35.64 68.17
C LYS A 926 -42.31 -36.80 68.96
N ILE A 927 -41.23 -37.41 68.47
CA ILE A 927 -40.53 -38.49 69.20
C ILE A 927 -40.13 -38.03 70.61
N HIS A 928 -39.69 -36.78 70.76
CA HIS A 928 -39.31 -36.29 72.09
C HIS A 928 -40.51 -36.24 73.05
N VAL A 929 -41.69 -35.80 72.59
CA VAL A 929 -42.94 -35.80 73.38
C VAL A 929 -43.39 -37.23 73.74
N ASP A 930 -43.36 -38.16 72.78
CA ASP A 930 -43.76 -39.56 73.02
C ASP A 930 -42.78 -40.27 73.98
N SER A 931 -41.48 -39.96 73.90
CA SER A 931 -40.44 -40.58 74.74
C SER A 931 -40.61 -40.28 76.24
N VAL A 932 -41.12 -39.09 76.59
CA VAL A 932 -41.41 -38.71 78.00
C VAL A 932 -42.60 -39.52 78.55
N SER A 933 -43.54 -39.92 77.69
CA SER A 933 -44.77 -40.60 78.09
C SER A 933 -44.58 -42.11 78.37
N GLN A 934 -43.57 -42.75 77.78
CA GLN A 934 -43.36 -44.20 77.92
C GLN A 934 -42.54 -44.61 79.16
N ALA A 935 -41.80 -43.70 79.79
CA ALA A 935 -40.96 -44.04 80.95
C ALA A 935 -41.79 -44.54 82.15
N SER A 936 -43.00 -43.99 82.37
CA SER A 936 -43.82 -44.26 83.56
C SER A 936 -44.49 -45.65 83.59
N THR A 937 -44.48 -46.43 82.51
CA THR A 937 -45.22 -47.70 82.42
C THR A 937 -44.35 -48.95 82.55
N GLY A 938 -43.02 -48.82 82.44
CA GLY A 938 -42.09 -49.95 82.57
C GLY A 938 -42.05 -50.56 83.98
N GLU A 939 -42.04 -49.72 85.01
CA GLU A 939 -41.74 -50.15 86.40
C GLU A 939 -42.83 -51.05 87.00
N LEU A 940 -44.12 -50.74 86.80
CA LEU A 940 -45.22 -51.58 87.31
C LEU A 940 -45.19 -53.00 86.73
N THR A 941 -44.82 -53.12 85.45
CA THR A 941 -44.82 -54.39 84.72
C THR A 941 -43.76 -55.35 85.29
N ALA A 942 -42.58 -54.83 85.65
CA ALA A 942 -41.52 -55.60 86.28
C ALA A 942 -41.93 -56.18 87.65
N VAL A 943 -42.63 -55.39 88.48
CA VAL A 943 -43.13 -55.82 89.79
C VAL A 943 -44.10 -57.00 89.68
N THR A 944 -45.05 -56.95 88.72
CA THR A 944 -45.99 -58.06 88.48
C THR A 944 -45.28 -59.34 88.00
N HIS A 945 -44.26 -59.23 87.15
CA HIS A 945 -43.48 -60.41 86.75
C HIS A 945 -42.73 -61.03 87.93
N LEU A 946 -42.11 -60.24 88.80
CA LEU A 946 -41.41 -60.74 89.98
C LEU A 946 -42.35 -61.50 90.94
N GLN A 947 -43.54 -60.96 91.19
CA GLN A 947 -44.56 -61.62 92.02
C GLN A 947 -45.04 -62.95 91.41
N SER A 948 -45.21 -63.02 90.08
CA SER A 948 -45.60 -64.27 89.41
C SER A 948 -44.52 -65.36 89.52
N ALA A 949 -43.24 -64.98 89.41
CA ALA A 949 -42.11 -65.91 89.54
C ALA A 949 -42.03 -66.54 90.94
N VAL A 950 -42.21 -65.73 92.00
CA VAL A 950 -42.22 -66.20 93.40
C VAL A 950 -43.38 -67.16 93.66
N ARG A 951 -44.60 -66.83 93.20
CA ARG A 951 -45.77 -67.71 93.30
C ARG A 951 -45.52 -69.06 92.58
N GLY A 952 -44.94 -69.01 91.38
CA GLY A 952 -44.55 -70.22 90.63
C GLY A 952 -43.45 -71.05 91.31
N TRP A 953 -42.50 -70.43 92.02
CA TRP A 953 -41.48 -71.15 92.78
C TRP A 953 -42.08 -71.91 93.98
N LEU A 954 -42.98 -71.29 94.73
CA LEU A 954 -43.69 -71.93 95.85
C LEU A 954 -44.54 -73.13 95.38
N ALA A 955 -45.26 -73.00 94.27
CA ALA A 955 -46.00 -74.11 93.66
C ALA A 955 -45.09 -75.28 93.28
N ARG A 956 -43.95 -75.01 92.62
CA ARG A 956 -42.95 -76.04 92.27
C ARG A 956 -42.29 -76.68 93.49
N LYS A 957 -42.12 -75.95 94.61
CA LYS A 957 -41.64 -76.51 95.89
C LYS A 957 -42.65 -77.49 96.49
N ARG A 958 -43.96 -77.21 96.40
CA ARG A 958 -45.04 -78.13 96.82
C ARG A 958 -45.11 -79.39 95.95
N LEU A 959 -44.89 -79.28 94.63
CA LEU A 959 -44.84 -80.46 93.75
C LEU A 959 -43.64 -81.37 94.11
N LYS A 960 -42.48 -80.78 94.43
CA LYS A 960 -41.28 -81.54 94.84
C LYS A 960 -41.42 -82.31 96.15
N SER A 961 -42.30 -81.92 97.08
CA SER A 961 -42.56 -82.77 98.27
C SER A 961 -43.37 -84.01 97.92
N MET A 962 -44.31 -83.94 96.97
CA MET A 962 -45.03 -85.13 96.50
C MET A 962 -44.17 -86.02 95.61
N GLN A 963 -43.24 -85.46 94.82
CA GLN A 963 -42.29 -86.25 94.04
C GLN A 963 -41.33 -87.07 94.93
N ARG A 964 -40.95 -86.58 96.11
CA ARG A 964 -40.15 -87.36 97.08
C ARG A 964 -40.88 -88.57 97.65
N GLN A 965 -42.21 -88.57 97.68
CA GLN A 965 -43.00 -89.76 98.00
C GLN A 965 -42.93 -90.84 96.90
N LYS A 966 -42.39 -90.48 95.72
CA LYS A 966 -42.07 -91.36 94.60
C LYS A 966 -40.58 -91.78 94.55
N GLU A 967 -39.78 -91.38 95.54
CA GLU A 967 -38.33 -91.62 95.62
C GLU A 967 -37.89 -92.42 96.87
N LEU A 968 -38.81 -93.17 97.51
CA LEU A 968 -38.44 -94.17 98.55
C LEU A 968 -38.28 -95.61 97.99
N LEU A 969 -38.30 -95.76 96.66
CA LEU A 969 -38.00 -97.01 95.97
C LEU A 969 -36.96 -96.74 94.86
N ASN A 970 -35.75 -97.25 95.08
CA ASN A 970 -34.75 -97.58 94.05
C ASN A 970 -34.07 -96.40 93.29
N VAL A 971 -33.68 -95.32 93.98
CA VAL A 971 -32.71 -94.32 93.46
C VAL A 971 -31.28 -94.60 93.95
N THR A 972 -30.76 -95.78 93.58
CA THR A 972 -29.36 -96.23 93.72
C THR A 972 -29.06 -97.23 92.58
N THR A 973 -27.91 -97.23 91.88
CA THR A 973 -26.65 -96.48 92.03
C THR A 973 -25.83 -96.42 90.72
N LYS A 974 -25.17 -95.27 90.46
CA LYS A 974 -23.84 -95.05 89.81
C LYS A 974 -23.40 -95.92 88.58
N SER A 975 -22.99 -95.28 87.46
CA SER A 975 -21.57 -95.25 86.96
C SER A 975 -21.32 -94.67 85.53
N LYS A 976 -20.44 -93.65 85.43
CA LYS A 976 -19.44 -93.30 84.37
C LYS A 976 -19.68 -93.50 82.84
N ARG A 977 -19.46 -92.42 82.04
CA ARG A 977 -18.36 -92.26 81.03
C ARG A 977 -18.25 -90.81 80.46
N LYS A 978 -17.41 -90.53 79.44
CA LYS A 978 -16.78 -89.19 79.13
C LYS A 978 -17.17 -88.50 77.78
N ALA A 979 -17.17 -87.15 77.80
CA ALA A 979 -16.71 -86.14 76.78
C ALA A 979 -17.40 -85.94 75.40
N GLY A 980 -17.50 -84.68 74.89
CA GLY A 980 -18.12 -84.40 73.55
C GLY A 980 -18.28 -83.00 72.87
N ARG A 981 -17.52 -81.92 73.15
CA ARG A 981 -17.09 -80.82 72.19
C ARG A 981 -18.08 -79.90 71.36
N ARG A 982 -17.96 -78.55 71.54
CA ARG A 982 -18.22 -77.37 70.61
C ARG A 982 -19.68 -77.00 70.22
N ILE A 983 -20.11 -75.75 69.94
CA ILE A 983 -19.63 -74.30 69.97
C ILE A 983 -20.94 -73.40 69.93
N SER A 984 -21.10 -72.05 69.94
CA SER A 984 -20.37 -70.75 69.88
C SER A 984 -21.12 -69.69 70.78
N GLU A 985 -20.76 -68.42 71.08
CA GLU A 985 -19.98 -67.28 70.52
C GLU A 985 -20.75 -66.42 69.44
N ASP A 986 -20.85 -65.06 69.44
CA ASP A 986 -20.36 -64.01 70.40
C ASP A 986 -21.02 -62.57 70.33
N LYS A 987 -21.15 -61.87 71.49
CA LYS A 987 -20.62 -60.52 71.93
C LYS A 987 -20.77 -59.17 71.13
N ASP A 988 -20.65 -57.95 71.70
CA ASP A 988 -20.74 -57.41 73.11
C ASP A 988 -21.04 -55.86 73.16
N LEU A 989 -20.95 -55.25 74.36
CA LEU A 989 -21.34 -53.85 74.77
C LEU A 989 -20.39 -52.67 74.41
N PRO A 990 -20.87 -51.39 74.50
CA PRO A 990 -20.08 -50.16 74.28
C PRO A 990 -19.59 -49.43 75.56
N LEU A 991 -18.74 -48.42 75.41
CA LEU A 991 -18.31 -47.47 76.45
C LEU A 991 -17.95 -46.10 75.80
N GLU A 992 -18.11 -44.99 76.52
CA GLU A 992 -18.06 -43.61 75.95
C GLU A 992 -17.21 -42.65 76.82
N GLN A 993 -16.35 -41.81 76.20
CA GLN A 993 -16.24 -40.37 76.50
C GLN A 993 -15.24 -39.54 75.67
N PHE A 994 -15.59 -38.25 75.53
CA PHE A 994 -14.83 -37.07 75.09
C PHE A 994 -14.34 -36.92 73.63
N GLN A 995 -14.35 -35.66 73.17
CA GLN A 995 -14.27 -35.25 71.76
C GLN A 995 -13.13 -34.27 71.47
N VAL A 996 -12.43 -34.49 70.35
CA VAL A 996 -12.03 -33.43 69.39
C VAL A 996 -12.25 -34.02 67.99
N GLN A 997 -12.89 -33.29 67.06
CA GLN A 997 -13.32 -33.89 65.78
C GLN A 997 -12.16 -34.24 64.84
N PRO A 998 -12.00 -35.52 64.41
CA PRO A 998 -10.91 -35.92 63.51
C PRO A 998 -11.11 -35.54 62.02
N SER A 999 -12.33 -35.17 61.61
CA SER A 999 -12.68 -34.95 60.19
C SER A 999 -11.78 -33.91 59.51
N ALA A 1000 -11.64 -32.71 60.10
CA ALA A 1000 -10.87 -31.63 59.49
C ALA A 1000 -9.39 -32.02 59.25
N MET A 1001 -8.77 -32.76 60.17
CA MET A 1001 -7.40 -33.25 60.03
C MET A 1001 -7.29 -34.35 58.97
N SER A 1002 -8.24 -35.30 58.94
CA SER A 1002 -8.26 -36.37 57.93
C SER A 1002 -8.46 -35.81 56.51
N ASP A 1003 -9.33 -34.81 56.35
CA ASP A 1003 -9.62 -34.22 55.05
C ASP A 1003 -8.53 -33.21 54.60
N LEU A 1004 -7.80 -32.59 55.54
CA LEU A 1004 -6.55 -31.88 55.22
C LEU A 1004 -5.45 -32.85 54.78
N GLN A 1005 -5.21 -33.95 55.49
CA GLN A 1005 -4.22 -34.97 55.08
C GLN A 1005 -4.54 -35.58 53.71
N LYS A 1006 -5.82 -35.87 53.41
CA LYS A 1006 -6.24 -36.32 52.07
C LYS A 1006 -6.05 -35.27 50.99
N ARG A 1007 -6.12 -33.98 51.31
CA ARG A 1007 -5.82 -32.89 50.35
C ARG A 1007 -4.32 -32.77 50.11
N VAL A 1008 -3.50 -32.82 51.17
CA VAL A 1008 -2.03 -32.81 51.09
C VAL A 1008 -1.52 -33.96 50.22
N LEU A 1009 -1.91 -35.20 50.51
CA LEU A 1009 -1.54 -36.39 49.72
C LEU A 1009 -1.99 -36.30 48.26
N LYS A 1010 -3.16 -35.68 47.98
CA LYS A 1010 -3.60 -35.44 46.60
C LYS A 1010 -2.80 -34.35 45.89
N SER A 1011 -2.39 -33.29 46.59
CA SER A 1011 -1.49 -32.28 46.00
C SER A 1011 -0.10 -32.85 45.77
N GLU A 1012 0.46 -33.64 46.69
CA GLU A 1012 1.77 -34.28 46.55
C GLU A 1012 1.80 -35.25 45.37
N ALA A 1013 0.78 -36.11 45.23
CA ALA A 1013 0.65 -37.01 44.08
C ALA A 1013 0.52 -36.24 42.74
N ALA A 1014 -0.24 -35.13 42.72
CA ALA A 1014 -0.37 -34.29 41.54
C ALA A 1014 0.93 -33.53 41.20
N LEU A 1015 1.72 -33.16 42.21
CA LEU A 1015 3.01 -32.48 42.04
C LEU A 1015 4.05 -33.46 41.47
N ALA A 1016 4.14 -34.67 42.03
CA ALA A 1016 5.00 -35.75 41.51
C ALA A 1016 4.67 -36.08 40.04
N GLN A 1017 3.39 -36.21 39.69
CA GLN A 1017 2.97 -36.42 38.29
C GLN A 1017 3.40 -35.25 37.38
N LYS A 1018 3.37 -34.01 37.88
CA LYS A 1018 3.81 -32.82 37.11
C LYS A 1018 5.32 -32.68 37.03
N GLU A 1019 6.08 -33.26 37.96
CA GLU A 1019 7.54 -33.39 37.84
C GLU A 1019 7.94 -34.48 36.84
N GLU A 1020 7.24 -35.62 36.81
CA GLU A 1020 7.41 -36.67 35.80
C GLU A 1020 7.06 -36.16 34.39
N GLU A 1021 5.95 -35.43 34.22
CA GLU A 1021 5.63 -34.75 32.96
C GLU A 1021 6.73 -33.73 32.56
N ASN A 1022 7.31 -32.98 33.52
CA ASN A 1022 8.37 -32.03 33.23
C ASN A 1022 9.68 -32.70 32.80
N THR A 1023 10.07 -33.83 33.41
CA THR A 1023 11.28 -34.55 33.00
C THR A 1023 11.10 -35.20 31.63
N ALA A 1024 9.92 -35.75 31.33
CA ALA A 1024 9.58 -36.25 30.00
C ALA A 1024 9.62 -35.14 28.93
N LEU A 1025 9.07 -33.95 29.22
CA LEU A 1025 9.11 -32.80 28.30
C LEU A 1025 10.54 -32.27 28.07
N ARG A 1026 11.39 -32.25 29.10
CA ARG A 1026 12.81 -31.87 28.97
C ARG A 1026 13.60 -32.87 28.12
N GLU A 1027 13.34 -34.17 28.26
CA GLU A 1027 13.97 -35.19 27.43
C GLU A 1027 13.48 -35.12 25.97
N GLN A 1028 12.19 -34.82 25.74
CA GLN A 1028 11.69 -34.55 24.40
C GLN A 1028 12.37 -33.32 23.76
N LEU A 1029 12.52 -32.22 24.50
CA LEU A 1029 13.24 -31.02 24.04
C LEU A 1029 14.69 -31.37 23.65
N ARG A 1030 15.43 -32.09 24.50
CA ARG A 1030 16.80 -32.53 24.21
C ARG A 1030 16.88 -33.36 22.92
N GLN A 1031 15.93 -34.28 22.71
CA GLN A 1031 15.86 -35.07 21.48
C GLN A 1031 15.47 -34.24 20.24
N PHE A 1032 14.74 -33.14 20.38
CA PHE A 1032 14.51 -32.19 19.28
C PHE A 1032 15.77 -31.36 18.98
N GLU A 1033 16.50 -30.89 20.00
CA GLU A 1033 17.76 -30.15 19.85
C GLU A 1033 18.85 -31.00 19.19
N GLU A 1034 19.03 -32.25 19.59
CA GLU A 1034 19.99 -33.19 18.99
C GLU A 1034 19.68 -33.45 17.51
N ARG A 1035 18.40 -33.70 17.17
CA ARG A 1035 17.96 -33.82 15.77
C ARG A 1035 18.16 -32.52 14.98
N TRP A 1036 17.89 -31.36 15.58
CA TRP A 1036 18.07 -30.06 14.91
C TRP A 1036 19.55 -29.76 14.62
N SER A 1037 20.46 -30.15 15.50
CA SER A 1037 21.91 -30.07 15.26
C SER A 1037 22.33 -30.96 14.09
N GLU A 1038 21.82 -32.20 13.99
CA GLU A 1038 22.02 -33.05 12.82
C GLU A 1038 21.46 -32.43 11.54
N TYR A 1039 20.28 -31.81 11.58
CA TYR A 1039 19.70 -31.12 10.43
C TYR A 1039 20.56 -29.93 10.00
N GLU A 1040 21.04 -29.08 10.91
CA GLU A 1040 21.88 -27.93 10.57
C GLU A 1040 23.20 -28.35 9.90
N MET A 1041 23.81 -29.47 10.33
CA MET A 1041 24.98 -30.04 9.64
C MET A 1041 24.65 -30.56 8.23
N LYS A 1042 23.53 -31.29 8.07
CA LYS A 1042 23.07 -31.80 6.77
C LYS A 1042 22.72 -30.66 5.80
N MET A 1043 22.14 -29.56 6.30
CA MET A 1043 21.81 -28.36 5.54
C MET A 1043 23.06 -27.66 4.99
N LYS A 1044 24.05 -27.36 5.85
CA LYS A 1044 25.30 -26.70 5.44
C LYS A 1044 26.09 -27.51 4.42
N SER A 1045 26.17 -28.83 4.61
CA SER A 1045 26.79 -29.73 3.64
C SER A 1045 26.07 -29.70 2.27
N MET A 1046 24.73 -29.65 2.27
CA MET A 1046 23.95 -29.52 1.05
C MET A 1046 24.18 -28.17 0.35
N GLU A 1047 24.23 -27.08 1.10
CA GLU A 1047 24.51 -25.72 0.61
C GLU A 1047 25.90 -25.62 -0.06
N GLU A 1048 26.92 -26.23 0.54
CA GLU A 1048 28.23 -26.34 -0.10
C GLU A 1048 28.17 -27.05 -1.46
N THR A 1049 27.42 -28.16 -1.58
CA THR A 1049 27.28 -28.86 -2.87
C THR A 1049 26.54 -28.01 -3.90
N TRP A 1050 25.59 -27.19 -3.46
CA TRP A 1050 24.87 -26.23 -4.29
C TRP A 1050 25.80 -25.16 -4.83
N GLN A 1051 26.55 -24.47 -3.97
CA GLN A 1051 27.46 -23.39 -4.35
C GLN A 1051 28.53 -23.89 -5.35
N LYS A 1052 29.07 -25.11 -5.13
CA LYS A 1052 30.00 -25.80 -6.04
C LYS A 1052 29.40 -26.12 -7.41
N GLN A 1053 28.08 -26.34 -7.50
CA GLN A 1053 27.39 -26.54 -8.79
C GLN A 1053 27.03 -25.21 -9.48
N MET A 1054 26.71 -24.17 -8.71
CA MET A 1054 26.41 -22.84 -9.24
C MET A 1054 27.64 -22.22 -9.91
N SER A 1055 28.81 -22.27 -9.26
CA SER A 1055 30.08 -21.79 -9.85
C SER A 1055 30.47 -22.55 -11.13
N SER A 1056 30.24 -23.87 -11.18
CA SER A 1056 30.44 -24.68 -12.39
C SER A 1056 29.57 -24.24 -13.58
N LEU A 1057 28.32 -23.84 -13.33
CA LEU A 1057 27.44 -23.23 -14.35
C LEU A 1057 27.94 -21.85 -14.80
N GLN A 1058 28.37 -21.02 -13.85
CA GLN A 1058 28.91 -19.68 -14.12
C GLN A 1058 30.18 -19.75 -14.99
N MET A 1059 31.11 -20.66 -14.70
CA MET A 1059 32.29 -20.95 -15.53
C MET A 1059 31.90 -21.43 -16.93
N SER A 1060 30.87 -22.28 -17.04
CA SER A 1060 30.37 -22.77 -18.33
C SER A 1060 29.79 -21.65 -19.21
N LEU A 1061 29.09 -20.68 -18.60
CA LEU A 1061 28.58 -19.50 -19.29
C LEU A 1061 29.70 -18.50 -19.66
N ALA A 1062 30.67 -18.29 -18.77
CA ALA A 1062 31.85 -17.47 -19.05
C ALA A 1062 32.66 -18.02 -20.24
N ALA A 1063 32.81 -19.34 -20.33
CA ALA A 1063 33.43 -19.98 -21.48
C ALA A 1063 32.65 -19.75 -22.79
N ALA A 1064 31.31 -19.85 -22.75
CA ALA A 1064 30.47 -19.57 -23.92
C ALA A 1064 30.58 -18.09 -24.38
N ARG A 1065 30.61 -17.13 -23.44
CA ARG A 1065 30.90 -15.72 -23.74
C ARG A 1065 32.30 -15.52 -24.35
N LYS A 1066 33.32 -16.24 -23.86
CA LYS A 1066 34.70 -16.12 -24.37
C LYS A 1066 34.86 -16.68 -25.79
N SER A 1067 34.13 -17.75 -26.15
CA SER A 1067 34.06 -18.23 -27.54
C SER A 1067 33.49 -17.18 -28.50
N LEU A 1068 32.36 -16.56 -28.14
CA LEU A 1068 31.75 -15.46 -28.90
C LEU A 1068 32.71 -14.27 -29.11
N ALA A 1069 33.49 -13.90 -28.09
CA ALA A 1069 34.45 -12.81 -28.19
C ALA A 1069 35.60 -13.10 -29.18
N ALA A 1070 36.01 -14.37 -29.33
CA ALA A 1070 37.06 -14.78 -30.27
C ALA A 1070 36.59 -14.77 -31.75
N GLU A 1071 35.31 -15.05 -32.00
CA GLU A 1071 34.74 -14.94 -33.36
C GLU A 1071 34.69 -13.49 -33.85
N ASN A 1072 34.42 -12.53 -32.95
CA ASN A 1072 34.43 -11.10 -33.31
C ASN A 1072 35.83 -10.62 -33.75
N MET A 1073 36.89 -11.08 -33.10
CA MET A 1073 38.28 -10.70 -33.43
C MET A 1073 38.77 -11.33 -34.75
N THR A 1074 38.28 -12.52 -35.10
CA THR A 1074 38.70 -13.21 -36.34
C THR A 1074 37.98 -12.72 -37.60
N GLY A 1075 36.92 -11.90 -37.46
CA GLY A 1075 36.22 -11.27 -38.59
C GLY A 1075 36.92 -10.06 -39.22
N GLN A 1076 38.00 -9.54 -38.61
CA GLN A 1076 38.56 -8.21 -38.96
C GLN A 1076 40.05 -8.22 -39.35
N ALA A 1077 40.68 -9.39 -39.49
CA ALA A 1077 42.08 -9.54 -39.89
C ALA A 1077 42.20 -9.96 -41.37
N GLY A 1078 42.35 -8.99 -42.27
CA GLY A 1078 42.31 -9.18 -43.73
C GLY A 1078 43.45 -8.52 -44.52
N GLY A 1079 44.61 -8.31 -43.91
CA GLY A 1079 45.80 -7.75 -44.56
C GLY A 1079 47.08 -8.40 -44.05
N ARG A 1080 47.98 -8.80 -44.95
CA ARG A 1080 49.29 -9.40 -44.63
C ARG A 1080 50.41 -8.38 -44.81
N GLN A 1081 51.33 -8.33 -43.86
CA GLN A 1081 52.72 -8.83 -43.98
C GLN A 1081 53.38 -8.66 -42.60
N ASP A 1082 53.74 -9.74 -41.91
CA ASP A 1082 54.94 -10.57 -42.10
C ASP A 1082 56.21 -9.93 -41.50
N THR A 1083 56.48 -10.19 -40.22
CA THR A 1083 57.68 -10.94 -39.80
C THR A 1083 57.62 -11.33 -38.31
N SER A 1084 58.47 -12.28 -37.91
CA SER A 1084 58.49 -12.93 -36.59
C SER A 1084 59.52 -12.31 -35.64
N ILE A 1085 59.29 -12.42 -34.32
CA ILE A 1085 60.15 -13.12 -33.34
C ILE A 1085 59.50 -13.09 -31.94
N SER A 1086 59.86 -14.08 -31.11
CA SER A 1086 59.53 -14.27 -29.69
C SER A 1086 60.77 -14.91 -29.02
N PRO A 1087 60.91 -15.09 -27.68
CA PRO A 1087 59.87 -15.08 -26.63
C PRO A 1087 60.28 -14.48 -25.25
N PHE A 1088 59.42 -14.67 -24.23
CA PHE A 1088 59.66 -14.60 -22.76
C PHE A 1088 59.97 -13.25 -22.07
N GLY A 1089 59.43 -13.10 -20.84
CA GLY A 1089 60.18 -12.48 -19.72
C GLY A 1089 59.45 -11.44 -18.85
N TYR A 1090 58.86 -11.90 -17.73
CA TYR A 1090 58.75 -11.26 -16.39
C TYR A 1090 58.85 -9.73 -16.15
N ASP A 1091 57.83 -9.23 -15.42
CA ASP A 1091 57.86 -8.30 -14.27
C ASP A 1091 58.41 -6.84 -14.29
N SER A 1092 57.97 -6.13 -13.24
CA SER A 1092 58.36 -4.83 -12.68
C SER A 1092 58.14 -3.51 -13.45
N GLU A 1093 57.15 -2.76 -12.94
CA GLU A 1093 57.33 -1.48 -12.25
C GLU A 1093 57.87 -0.22 -12.99
N ASP A 1094 57.00 0.80 -12.98
CA ASP A 1094 57.25 2.18 -12.52
C ASP A 1094 57.93 3.29 -13.36
N THR A 1095 57.47 4.50 -12.99
CA THR A 1095 58.02 5.85 -13.16
C THR A 1095 57.92 6.61 -14.50
N THR A 1096 57.15 7.72 -14.43
CA THR A 1096 57.36 9.05 -15.04
C THR A 1096 57.50 9.17 -16.57
N SER A 1097 56.61 9.92 -17.25
CA SER A 1097 56.65 11.40 -17.43
C SER A 1097 57.90 11.88 -18.19
N THR A 1098 57.83 12.70 -19.26
CA THR A 1098 56.80 13.68 -19.69
C THR A 1098 56.94 13.96 -21.20
N GLY A 1099 55.89 14.34 -21.95
CA GLY A 1099 56.08 14.72 -23.36
C GLY A 1099 54.84 15.02 -24.23
N THR A 1100 54.19 16.18 -24.03
CA THR A 1100 53.41 16.87 -25.09
C THR A 1100 54.37 17.68 -25.99
N PRO A 1101 54.00 18.20 -27.20
CA PRO A 1101 52.65 18.58 -27.68
C PRO A 1101 52.33 18.14 -29.14
N GLY A 1102 51.30 18.69 -29.78
CA GLY A 1102 51.24 18.69 -31.28
C GLY A 1102 49.88 18.60 -31.99
N VAL A 1103 48.90 19.42 -31.64
CA VAL A 1103 47.60 19.57 -32.33
C VAL A 1103 47.70 19.65 -33.87
N ARG A 1104 46.90 18.86 -34.61
CA ARG A 1104 46.04 19.36 -35.73
C ARG A 1104 45.00 18.36 -36.28
N THR A 1105 43.80 18.92 -36.49
CA THR A 1105 42.63 18.50 -37.32
C THR A 1105 42.97 18.24 -38.80
N PRO A 1106 42.16 17.52 -39.63
CA PRO A 1106 40.74 17.85 -39.89
C PRO A 1106 39.71 16.75 -40.27
N THR A 1107 38.50 17.25 -40.54
CA THR A 1107 37.23 16.63 -40.93
C THR A 1107 37.14 15.99 -42.32
N THR A 1108 36.19 15.05 -42.52
CA THR A 1108 35.11 15.06 -43.56
C THR A 1108 34.11 13.91 -43.30
N LYS A 1109 32.78 14.13 -43.19
CA LYS A 1109 31.68 14.22 -44.21
C LYS A 1109 31.17 12.88 -44.78
N PHE A 1110 29.84 12.81 -44.98
CA PHE A 1110 29.03 11.67 -45.44
C PHE A 1110 28.97 11.50 -46.97
N THR A 1111 28.69 10.26 -47.42
CA THR A 1111 27.85 9.94 -48.61
C THR A 1111 27.19 8.56 -48.43
N ASN A 1112 26.07 8.29 -49.13
CA ASN A 1112 25.21 7.10 -48.95
C ASN A 1112 25.64 5.89 -49.82
N GLY A 1113 25.25 4.67 -49.41
CA GLY A 1113 25.37 3.46 -50.24
C GLY A 1113 24.87 2.15 -49.59
N ASN A 1114 23.73 1.64 -50.07
CA ASN A 1114 22.93 0.47 -49.64
C ASN A 1114 23.63 -0.75 -48.96
N THR A 1115 22.95 -1.26 -47.92
CA THR A 1115 22.82 -2.65 -47.40
C THR A 1115 23.68 -3.79 -48.00
N PRO A 1116 24.25 -4.66 -47.13
CA PRO A 1116 23.47 -5.85 -46.74
C PRO A 1116 23.41 -6.11 -45.22
N GLU A 1117 22.33 -5.72 -44.55
CA GLU A 1117 22.17 -5.85 -43.08
C GLU A 1117 21.91 -7.27 -42.55
N LEU A 1118 21.53 -8.22 -43.42
CA LEU A 1118 21.03 -9.54 -43.01
C LEU A 1118 22.01 -10.34 -42.11
N ARG A 1119 23.34 -10.16 -42.26
CA ARG A 1119 24.33 -10.86 -41.43
C ARG A 1119 24.48 -10.32 -40.00
N VAL A 1120 24.18 -9.05 -39.78
CA VAL A 1120 24.33 -8.42 -38.44
C VAL A 1120 23.20 -8.88 -37.51
N ARG A 1121 22.01 -9.16 -38.06
CA ARG A 1121 20.81 -9.47 -37.28
C ARG A 1121 20.89 -10.83 -36.56
N GLU A 1122 21.46 -11.86 -37.18
CA GLU A 1122 21.58 -13.21 -36.58
C GLU A 1122 22.67 -13.31 -35.50
N LEU A 1123 23.82 -12.65 -35.72
CA LEU A 1123 24.90 -12.56 -34.73
C LEU A 1123 24.44 -11.80 -33.48
N ASN A 1124 23.75 -10.66 -33.66
CA ASN A 1124 23.14 -9.92 -32.55
C ASN A 1124 22.07 -10.74 -31.82
N GLY A 1125 21.25 -11.53 -32.54
CA GLY A 1125 20.30 -12.45 -31.92
C GLY A 1125 20.96 -13.49 -31.02
N SER A 1126 22.08 -14.07 -31.46
CA SER A 1126 22.86 -15.06 -30.69
C SER A 1126 23.55 -14.44 -29.47
N LEU A 1127 24.10 -13.24 -29.60
CA LEU A 1127 24.69 -12.49 -28.49
C LEU A 1127 23.64 -12.09 -27.43
N ASN A 1128 22.45 -11.68 -27.88
CA ASN A 1128 21.33 -11.36 -27.01
C ASN A 1128 20.83 -12.59 -26.24
N ALA A 1129 20.77 -13.77 -26.86
CA ALA A 1129 20.40 -15.02 -26.18
C ALA A 1129 21.36 -15.39 -25.04
N VAL A 1130 22.68 -15.27 -25.25
CA VAL A 1130 23.68 -15.55 -24.20
C VAL A 1130 23.63 -14.51 -23.08
N ASN A 1131 23.36 -13.23 -23.40
CA ASN A 1131 23.19 -12.19 -22.39
C ASN A 1131 21.87 -12.29 -21.62
N HIS A 1132 20.80 -12.81 -22.23
CA HIS A 1132 19.56 -13.15 -21.53
C HIS A 1132 19.79 -14.29 -20.53
N LEU A 1133 20.41 -15.40 -20.97
CA LEU A 1133 20.73 -16.53 -20.08
C LEU A 1133 21.60 -16.10 -18.90
N ALA A 1134 22.55 -15.18 -19.09
CA ALA A 1134 23.35 -14.61 -18.00
C ALA A 1134 22.48 -13.86 -16.96
N ARG A 1135 21.60 -12.96 -17.41
CA ARG A 1135 20.70 -12.21 -16.50
C ARG A 1135 19.75 -13.14 -15.75
N GLU A 1136 19.20 -14.14 -16.44
CA GLU A 1136 18.35 -15.17 -15.81
C GLU A 1136 19.13 -15.95 -14.75
N PHE A 1137 20.38 -16.32 -15.02
CA PHE A 1137 21.24 -17.05 -14.08
C PHE A 1137 21.55 -16.23 -12.82
N ASP A 1138 21.96 -14.97 -12.98
CA ASP A 1138 22.26 -14.10 -11.84
C ASP A 1138 21.02 -13.84 -10.98
N GLN A 1139 19.84 -13.62 -11.60
CA GLN A 1139 18.57 -13.49 -10.89
C GLN A 1139 18.18 -14.79 -10.16
N ARG A 1140 18.20 -15.93 -10.85
CA ARG A 1140 17.82 -17.23 -10.28
C ARG A 1140 18.74 -17.63 -9.13
N ARG A 1141 20.03 -17.33 -9.23
CA ARG A 1141 20.99 -17.53 -8.13
C ARG A 1141 20.55 -16.73 -6.90
N LEU A 1142 20.32 -15.42 -7.03
CA LEU A 1142 19.88 -14.58 -5.91
C LEU A 1142 18.58 -15.09 -5.25
N ASN A 1143 17.53 -15.35 -6.05
CA ASN A 1143 16.26 -15.87 -5.55
C ASN A 1143 16.44 -17.18 -4.76
N PHE A 1144 17.29 -18.10 -5.21
CA PHE A 1144 17.53 -19.34 -4.47
C PHE A 1144 18.45 -19.17 -3.25
N ASP A 1145 19.45 -18.29 -3.33
CA ASP A 1145 20.30 -17.92 -2.20
C ASP A 1145 19.47 -17.19 -1.11
N GLU A 1146 18.32 -16.62 -1.45
CA GLU A 1146 17.33 -15.99 -0.55
C GLU A 1146 16.30 -17.00 -0.02
N ASP A 1147 15.67 -17.82 -0.87
CA ASP A 1147 14.80 -18.95 -0.45
C ASP A 1147 15.53 -19.86 0.57
N ALA A 1148 16.83 -20.12 0.37
CA ALA A 1148 17.64 -20.92 1.28
C ALA A 1148 17.87 -20.24 2.64
N ARG A 1149 18.12 -18.92 2.66
CA ARG A 1149 18.25 -18.15 3.90
C ARG A 1149 16.94 -18.07 4.67
N ALA A 1150 15.81 -17.85 3.99
CA ALA A 1150 14.49 -17.83 4.61
C ALA A 1150 14.17 -19.12 5.38
N ILE A 1151 14.51 -20.30 4.83
CA ILE A 1151 14.33 -21.60 5.49
C ILE A 1151 15.24 -21.75 6.73
N VAL A 1152 16.41 -21.12 6.75
CA VAL A 1152 17.37 -21.16 7.88
C VAL A 1152 17.01 -20.12 8.97
N GLU A 1153 16.44 -18.98 8.60
CA GLU A 1153 16.11 -17.86 9.51
C GLU A 1153 14.88 -18.11 10.40
N VAL A 1154 14.13 -19.20 10.18
CA VAL A 1154 13.03 -19.68 11.06
C VAL A 1154 13.48 -19.94 12.52
N LYS A 1155 14.79 -19.99 12.77
CA LYS A 1155 15.49 -20.34 14.03
C LYS A 1155 15.19 -19.45 15.27
N LEU A 1156 14.33 -18.43 15.20
CA LEU A 1156 14.23 -17.37 16.22
C LEU A 1156 12.82 -17.09 16.80
N GLY A 1157 11.83 -17.95 16.54
CA GLY A 1157 10.48 -17.82 17.14
C GLY A 1157 10.14 -18.94 18.14
N PRO A 1158 9.82 -18.66 19.42
CA PRO A 1158 9.36 -19.68 20.35
C PRO A 1158 7.95 -20.17 19.98
N GLN A 1159 7.83 -21.44 19.59
CA GLN A 1159 6.55 -22.01 19.14
C GLN A 1159 5.62 -22.42 20.29
N ALA A 1160 4.46 -21.77 20.40
CA ALA A 1160 3.30 -22.27 21.14
C ALA A 1160 2.00 -21.62 20.64
N THR A 1161 1.35 -22.21 19.63
CA THR A 1161 -0.02 -21.83 19.22
C THR A 1161 -0.98 -23.02 19.38
N PRO A 1162 -1.99 -22.95 20.26
CA PRO A 1162 -2.82 -24.09 20.64
C PRO A 1162 -3.99 -24.36 19.66
N ASN A 1163 -3.70 -24.41 18.35
CA ASN A 1163 -4.68 -24.78 17.31
C ASN A 1163 -4.01 -25.68 16.26
N GLY A 1164 -4.55 -26.89 16.08
CA GLY A 1164 -3.94 -27.95 15.28
C GLY A 1164 -4.07 -27.77 13.78
N GLN A 1165 -3.36 -26.80 13.20
CA GLN A 1165 -3.01 -26.80 11.77
C GLN A 1165 -1.56 -27.24 11.62
N GLN A 1166 -1.31 -28.21 10.73
CA GLN A 1166 0.03 -28.71 10.46
C GLN A 1166 0.86 -27.63 9.75
N GLN A 1167 1.74 -26.95 10.49
CA GLN A 1167 2.86 -26.24 9.87
C GLN A 1167 3.72 -27.27 9.11
N GLN A 1168 4.08 -26.95 7.87
CA GLN A 1168 4.80 -27.88 7.02
C GLN A 1168 6.24 -28.03 7.53
N HIS A 1169 6.74 -29.26 7.60
CA HIS A 1169 8.06 -29.53 8.17
C HIS A 1169 9.14 -28.84 7.31
N PRO A 1170 10.13 -28.13 7.88
CA PRO A 1170 11.17 -27.43 7.10
C PRO A 1170 11.93 -28.33 6.12
N GLU A 1171 12.03 -29.63 6.42
CA GLU A 1171 12.51 -30.65 5.48
C GLU A 1171 11.76 -30.65 4.15
N ASP A 1172 10.43 -30.55 4.15
CA ASP A 1172 9.63 -30.68 2.92
C ASP A 1172 9.67 -29.39 2.10
N GLU A 1173 9.83 -28.23 2.73
CA GLU A 1173 10.15 -26.97 2.03
C GLU A 1173 11.54 -27.02 1.39
N PHE A 1174 12.55 -27.52 2.11
CA PHE A 1174 13.90 -27.68 1.57
C PHE A 1174 13.99 -28.75 0.47
N ARG A 1175 13.27 -29.88 0.60
CA ARG A 1175 13.11 -30.89 -0.48
C ARG A 1175 12.47 -30.27 -1.72
N ARG A 1176 11.43 -29.44 -1.55
CA ARG A 1176 10.80 -28.68 -2.65
C ARG A 1176 11.75 -27.67 -3.28
N LEU A 1177 12.53 -26.93 -2.49
CA LEU A 1177 13.58 -26.02 -2.98
C LEU A 1177 14.63 -26.77 -3.82
N LYS A 1178 15.16 -27.88 -3.31
CA LYS A 1178 16.12 -28.75 -4.01
C LYS A 1178 15.54 -29.32 -5.32
N LEU A 1179 14.27 -29.72 -5.33
CA LEU A 1179 13.59 -30.21 -6.55
C LEU A 1179 13.34 -29.10 -7.57
N ARG A 1180 12.96 -27.89 -7.13
CA ARG A 1180 12.84 -26.69 -7.98
C ARG A 1180 14.19 -26.37 -8.64
N PHE A 1181 15.28 -26.45 -7.89
CA PHE A 1181 16.63 -26.21 -8.40
C PHE A 1181 17.09 -27.24 -9.43
N GLU A 1182 17.03 -28.54 -9.13
CA GLU A 1182 17.50 -29.57 -10.08
C GLU A 1182 16.68 -29.54 -11.38
N THR A 1183 15.38 -29.25 -11.30
CA THR A 1183 14.52 -29.03 -12.47
C THR A 1183 14.98 -27.83 -13.29
N TRP A 1184 15.16 -26.65 -12.67
CA TRP A 1184 15.65 -25.44 -13.35
C TRP A 1184 17.06 -25.64 -13.94
N LYS A 1185 17.99 -26.21 -13.16
CA LYS A 1185 19.37 -26.51 -13.55
C LYS A 1185 19.43 -27.47 -14.75
N LYS A 1186 18.54 -28.45 -14.83
CA LYS A 1186 18.43 -29.40 -15.97
C LYS A 1186 17.96 -28.68 -17.24
N ASP A 1187 16.93 -27.85 -17.14
CA ASP A 1187 16.43 -27.01 -18.23
C ASP A 1187 17.47 -25.95 -18.68
N TYR A 1188 18.05 -25.21 -17.74
CA TYR A 1188 19.09 -24.22 -18.02
C TYR A 1188 20.32 -24.86 -18.69
N LYS A 1189 20.75 -26.07 -18.26
CA LYS A 1189 21.78 -26.86 -18.98
C LYS A 1189 21.32 -27.37 -20.34
N ALA A 1190 20.03 -27.49 -20.63
CA ALA A 1190 19.53 -27.77 -21.99
C ALA A 1190 19.60 -26.51 -22.86
N ARG A 1191 19.02 -25.38 -22.42
CA ARG A 1191 19.01 -24.10 -23.15
C ARG A 1191 20.41 -23.54 -23.39
N LEU A 1192 21.34 -23.68 -22.44
CA LEU A 1192 22.75 -23.31 -22.62
C LEU A 1192 23.46 -24.19 -23.67
N ARG A 1193 23.20 -25.51 -23.67
CA ARG A 1193 23.74 -26.43 -24.71
C ARG A 1193 23.15 -26.15 -26.08
N GLU A 1194 21.85 -25.86 -26.17
CA GLU A 1194 21.21 -25.50 -27.43
C GLU A 1194 21.79 -24.19 -27.97
N THR A 1195 21.94 -23.17 -27.13
CA THR A 1195 22.55 -21.89 -27.52
C THR A 1195 24.00 -22.10 -28.02
N LYS A 1196 24.79 -22.93 -27.32
CA LYS A 1196 26.14 -23.30 -27.79
C LYS A 1196 26.12 -24.10 -29.11
N ALA A 1197 25.13 -24.96 -29.32
CA ALA A 1197 24.96 -25.70 -30.57
C ALA A 1197 24.52 -24.78 -31.74
N ARG A 1198 23.70 -23.76 -31.48
CA ARG A 1198 23.34 -22.72 -32.46
C ARG A 1198 24.58 -21.94 -32.89
N LEU A 1199 25.44 -21.52 -31.94
CA LEU A 1199 26.73 -20.88 -32.25
C LEU A 1199 27.61 -21.78 -33.15
N HIS A 1200 27.84 -23.05 -32.77
CA HIS A 1200 28.64 -23.97 -33.59
C HIS A 1200 28.04 -24.29 -34.98
N ARG A 1201 26.72 -24.16 -35.19
CA ARG A 1201 26.11 -24.33 -36.52
C ARG A 1201 26.46 -23.19 -37.48
N VAL A 1202 26.60 -21.95 -36.98
CA VAL A 1202 27.02 -20.79 -37.78
C VAL A 1202 28.43 -21.01 -38.37
N ASP A 1203 29.28 -21.77 -37.68
CA ASP A 1203 30.62 -22.13 -38.17
C ASP A 1203 30.60 -23.23 -39.24
N GLY A 1204 29.64 -24.16 -39.16
CA GLY A 1204 29.48 -25.27 -40.12
C GLY A 1204 29.18 -24.82 -41.56
N ASP A 1205 28.34 -23.81 -41.76
CA ASP A 1205 28.00 -23.33 -43.12
C ASP A 1205 29.12 -22.50 -43.76
N LYS A 1206 30.01 -21.88 -42.97
CA LYS A 1206 31.25 -21.26 -43.48
C LYS A 1206 32.11 -22.28 -44.24
N SER A 1207 32.07 -23.56 -43.83
CA SER A 1207 32.77 -24.66 -44.50
C SER A 1207 32.11 -25.14 -45.79
N ARG A 1208 30.77 -25.07 -45.91
CA ARG A 1208 30.05 -25.56 -47.10
C ARG A 1208 30.03 -24.53 -48.23
N HIS A 1209 29.79 -23.25 -47.94
CA HIS A 1209 29.70 -22.23 -48.99
C HIS A 1209 31.03 -21.93 -49.70
N ARG A 1210 32.19 -22.23 -49.10
CA ARG A 1210 33.52 -22.04 -49.73
C ARG A 1210 33.86 -23.00 -50.88
N LYS A 1211 32.99 -23.96 -51.23
CA LYS A 1211 33.26 -24.96 -52.29
C LYS A 1211 32.46 -24.78 -53.61
N TRP A 1212 31.66 -23.72 -53.77
CA TRP A 1212 30.75 -23.62 -54.93
C TRP A 1212 30.89 -22.39 -55.85
N TRP A 1213 31.70 -21.39 -55.48
CA TRP A 1213 32.02 -20.27 -56.38
C TRP A 1213 33.54 -20.11 -56.55
N GLY A 1214 34.07 -20.87 -57.52
CA GLY A 1214 35.48 -20.89 -57.90
C GLY A 1214 35.66 -21.19 -59.38
N LYS A 1215 34.89 -20.52 -60.25
CA LYS A 1215 34.99 -20.59 -61.72
C LYS A 1215 34.20 -19.47 -62.43
N ARG A 1216 34.81 -18.28 -62.52
CA ARG A 1216 34.56 -17.11 -63.42
C ARG A 1216 34.74 -15.81 -62.63
N GLY A 1217 35.51 -14.87 -63.18
CA GLY A 1217 35.98 -13.67 -62.49
C GLY A 1217 37.26 -13.97 -61.72
#